data_AF-A0A0L8V5K9-F1
#
_entry.id   AF-A0A0L8V5K9-F1
#
_cell.length_a   1.000
_cell.length_b   1.000
_cell.length_c   1.000
_cell.angle_alpha   90.00
_cell.angle_beta   90.00
_cell.angle_gamma   90.00
#
_symmetry.space_group_name_H-M   'P 1'
#
loop_
_entity.id
_entity.type
_entity.pdbx_description
1 polymer ?
#
loop_
_entity_poly.entity_id
_entity_poly.type
_entity_poly.pdbx_seq_one_letter_code
_entity_poly.pdbx_strand_id
1 'polypeptide(L)'
;MTPPVTSIVEGTAPNWTSEPPADIDTVLFKRLEGEKLVSLSWSEATYADKIGVRYYLQLDTKGNEFASPLEFDRTAATEMDVKIGALNALLMQRYNPAEEVEIELRIRAFANEDLANLYTSAFSMKVTPYLDVPVPEALYMMGTATPVGFNSADALASHKDGDVFYKYLKLTQDGSFRFSDKQADDGFSYNFGKFATVSSNIEAAGDDDGNFKFTGETGWYEVKADFTNSELTIAPFVHEATTYTFDPAQVYLVGDYADTVASWAPDNSPAMIMKSEGVYTLETMIKDGAMLKFVGQPSWGDLDWGNLGGDGYEGIIGPKGKNGNITFDGGDKTYFVTLDLNQGTYKIEEAAIYLVGDATEAGWNIDNAIELKWRPGHNAYMGYVPLKNGYFKFFPVKGSWDNGMGRINDSEDPKGGLLGGENKDIPSTNTSSDYQLYRIAVWYDADASSYKYSVLDAEMILVGDATPAGWSIDNGFNMVYAGEGKWVTYVDMNASGGYKFFYESGNWNSGYKEFDATGKPGELSLEGGDPNISTPGEGYYKLTIDTYNMIYTKEMMATRKMYLVGSPNGWDINAGIEMTWDDTNKEWTLTTDLLAGDAFKIFAEAGNWDSGFKFKYEMLNFEGGDPNMSTPDGDGNYTIRFSLAERTLTFTKN
;
A
#
# COMPACT_ATOMS: atom_id res chain seq x y z
N MET A 1 99.77 -14.77 4.06
CA MET A 1 98.54 -14.09 4.50
C MET A 1 97.55 -14.22 3.37
N THR A 2 96.57 -15.09 3.54
CA THR A 2 95.42 -15.27 2.64
C THR A 2 94.56 -13.99 2.64
N PRO A 3 94.00 -13.56 1.50
CA PRO A 3 93.11 -12.42 1.45
C PRO A 3 91.80 -12.72 2.22
N PRO A 4 91.10 -11.70 2.74
CA PRO A 4 89.84 -11.90 3.45
C PRO A 4 88.79 -12.42 2.47
N VAL A 5 88.09 -13.48 2.87
CA VAL A 5 86.91 -14.00 2.17
C VAL A 5 85.85 -12.91 2.21
N THR A 6 85.59 -12.30 1.06
CA THR A 6 84.41 -11.46 0.80
C THR A 6 83.16 -12.34 0.92
N SER A 7 82.15 -11.84 1.62
CA SER A 7 80.78 -12.37 1.80
C SER A 7 80.38 -13.53 0.88
N ILE A 8 79.95 -14.66 1.47
CA ILE A 8 79.30 -15.74 0.74
C ILE A 8 78.03 -15.15 0.09
N VAL A 9 77.98 -15.14 -1.24
CA VAL A 9 76.75 -14.84 -1.97
C VAL A 9 75.86 -16.08 -1.84
N GLU A 10 74.87 -16.04 -0.95
CA GLU A 10 73.98 -17.18 -0.67
C GLU A 10 73.00 -17.47 -1.82
N GLY A 11 72.82 -16.53 -2.77
CA GLY A 11 71.88 -16.65 -3.89
C GLY A 11 71.73 -15.38 -4.75
N THR A 12 70.89 -15.45 -5.79
CA THR A 12 70.43 -14.28 -6.57
C THR A 12 68.98 -13.96 -6.17
N ALA A 13 68.75 -12.72 -5.76
CA ALA A 13 67.43 -12.25 -5.36
C ALA A 13 66.43 -12.20 -6.53
N PRO A 14 65.12 -12.39 -6.26
CA PRO A 14 64.10 -12.21 -7.27
C PRO A 14 64.03 -10.73 -7.70
N ASN A 15 63.71 -10.47 -8.96
CA ASN A 15 63.46 -9.12 -9.50
C ASN A 15 62.06 -9.05 -10.09
N TRP A 16 61.41 -7.89 -10.01
CA TRP A 16 60.12 -7.69 -10.66
C TRP A 16 60.24 -7.87 -12.19
N THR A 17 59.33 -8.67 -12.74
CA THR A 17 59.13 -8.81 -14.20
C THR A 17 57.89 -8.06 -14.66
N SER A 18 56.94 -7.83 -13.74
CA SER A 18 55.84 -6.90 -13.88
C SER A 18 55.50 -6.36 -12.49
N GLU A 19 55.71 -5.07 -12.28
CA GLU A 19 55.17 -4.31 -11.15
C GLU A 19 54.33 -3.15 -11.69
N PRO A 20 53.38 -2.60 -10.90
CA PRO A 20 52.60 -1.45 -11.32
C PRO A 20 53.47 -0.20 -11.49
N PRO A 21 52.99 0.86 -12.17
CA PRO A 21 53.68 2.15 -12.20
C PRO A 21 53.98 2.66 -10.79
N ALA A 22 55.08 3.40 -10.63
CA ALA A 22 55.32 4.19 -9.42
C ALA A 22 54.14 5.16 -9.20
N ASP A 23 53.76 5.38 -7.93
CA ASP A 23 52.70 6.30 -7.50
C ASP A 23 51.26 5.80 -7.71
N ILE A 24 50.95 4.52 -7.44
CA ILE A 24 49.54 4.10 -7.28
C ILE A 24 48.92 4.89 -6.13
N ASP A 25 47.81 5.56 -6.42
CA ASP A 25 46.94 6.23 -5.45
C ASP A 25 45.52 5.75 -5.68
N THR A 26 44.95 5.03 -4.71
CA THR A 26 43.68 4.32 -4.90
C THR A 26 42.85 4.19 -3.63
N VAL A 27 41.54 4.30 -3.80
CA VAL A 27 40.55 4.00 -2.75
C VAL A 27 39.99 2.61 -3.00
N LEU A 28 40.04 1.74 -1.99
CA LEU A 28 39.47 0.41 -2.06
C LEU A 28 37.97 0.49 -1.81
N PHE A 29 37.18 -0.22 -2.62
CA PHE A 29 35.72 -0.25 -2.45
C PHE A 29 35.22 -1.67 -2.21
N LYS A 30 34.35 -1.84 -1.21
CA LYS A 30 33.75 -3.15 -0.87
C LYS A 30 33.08 -3.82 -2.07
N ARG A 31 32.33 -3.06 -2.89
CA ARG A 31 31.66 -3.60 -4.09
C ARG A 31 32.62 -4.19 -5.13
N LEU A 32 33.90 -3.81 -5.09
CA LEU A 32 34.93 -4.28 -6.01
C LEU A 32 35.83 -5.32 -5.34
N GLU A 33 35.49 -5.85 -4.17
CA GLU A 33 36.38 -6.74 -3.40
C GLU A 33 36.85 -7.99 -4.18
N GLY A 34 36.01 -8.47 -5.10
CA GLY A 34 36.31 -9.61 -5.97
C GLY A 34 37.22 -9.27 -7.15
N GLU A 35 37.31 -7.98 -7.49
CA GLU A 35 38.10 -7.47 -8.61
C GLU A 35 39.59 -7.46 -8.30
N LYS A 36 40.38 -7.60 -9.36
CA LYS A 36 41.82 -7.52 -9.29
C LYS A 36 42.27 -6.06 -9.25
N LEU A 37 43.09 -5.70 -8.26
CA LEU A 37 43.74 -4.40 -8.18
C LEU A 37 45.02 -4.36 -9.03
N VAL A 38 45.93 -5.30 -8.78
CA VAL A 38 47.22 -5.39 -9.49
C VAL A 38 47.58 -6.85 -9.80
N SER A 39 48.31 -7.04 -10.91
CA SER A 39 49.00 -8.29 -11.23
C SER A 39 50.50 -8.10 -11.05
N LEU A 40 51.09 -8.93 -10.21
CA LEU A 40 52.51 -8.90 -9.90
C LEU A 40 53.19 -10.14 -10.47
N SER A 41 54.39 -9.99 -11.02
CA SER A 41 55.26 -11.13 -11.34
C SER A 41 56.72 -10.81 -11.10
N TRP A 42 57.50 -11.83 -10.74
CA TRP A 42 58.91 -11.72 -10.42
C TRP A 42 59.73 -12.89 -10.99
N SER A 43 61.04 -12.74 -11.08
CA SER A 43 61.95 -13.82 -11.45
C SER A 43 62.14 -14.80 -10.29
N GLU A 44 62.44 -16.06 -10.58
CA GLU A 44 62.81 -17.03 -9.54
C GLU A 44 64.05 -16.57 -8.76
N ALA A 45 64.01 -16.70 -7.43
CA ALA A 45 65.20 -16.58 -6.60
C ALA A 45 66.05 -17.84 -6.75
N THR A 46 67.37 -17.67 -6.81
CA THR A 46 68.31 -18.80 -6.84
C THR A 46 69.12 -18.83 -5.56
N TYR A 47 69.38 -20.02 -5.02
CA TYR A 47 70.29 -20.24 -3.91
C TYR A 47 71.47 -21.09 -4.38
N ALA A 48 72.58 -21.07 -3.63
CA ALA A 48 73.77 -21.86 -3.96
C ALA A 48 73.47 -23.35 -4.12
N ASP A 49 72.56 -23.88 -3.30
CA ASP A 49 72.04 -25.24 -3.40
C ASP A 49 70.64 -25.27 -4.05
N LYS A 50 70.34 -26.35 -4.77
CA LYS A 50 69.00 -26.58 -5.34
C LYS A 50 68.00 -26.93 -4.24
N ILE A 51 67.34 -25.91 -3.70
CA ILE A 51 66.34 -26.00 -2.65
C ILE A 51 65.03 -25.37 -3.15
N GLY A 52 63.88 -25.89 -2.68
CA GLY A 52 62.59 -25.32 -3.02
C GLY A 52 62.39 -23.95 -2.39
N VAL A 53 62.02 -22.96 -3.19
CA VAL A 53 61.75 -21.58 -2.73
C VAL A 53 60.24 -21.35 -2.61
N ARG A 54 59.85 -20.57 -1.61
CA ARG A 54 58.50 -20.03 -1.43
C ARG A 54 58.56 -18.52 -1.34
N TYR A 55 57.49 -17.86 -1.76
CA TYR A 55 57.40 -16.42 -1.82
C TYR A 55 56.25 -15.90 -0.96
N TYR A 56 56.47 -14.73 -0.38
CA TYR A 56 55.49 -13.97 0.38
C TYR A 56 55.46 -12.54 -0.19
N LEU A 57 54.27 -12.04 -0.53
CA LEU A 57 54.10 -10.60 -0.75
C LEU A 57 54.03 -9.93 0.63
N GLN A 58 55.04 -9.13 0.93
CA GLN A 58 55.12 -8.33 2.16
C GLN A 58 54.66 -6.91 1.90
N LEU A 59 53.99 -6.32 2.89
CA LEU A 59 53.59 -4.92 2.92
C LEU A 59 53.98 -4.32 4.26
N ASP A 60 54.48 -3.10 4.27
CA ASP A 60 54.72 -2.35 5.50
C ASP A 60 54.44 -0.86 5.29
N THR A 61 54.33 -0.10 6.37
CA THR A 61 54.26 1.36 6.30
C THR A 61 55.52 1.86 5.59
N LYS A 62 55.35 2.78 4.64
CA LYS A 62 56.47 3.34 3.88
C LYS A 62 57.53 3.93 4.80
N GLY A 63 58.79 3.55 4.57
CA GLY A 63 59.92 3.99 5.39
C GLY A 63 60.10 3.26 6.73
N ASN A 64 59.25 2.27 7.04
CA ASN A 64 59.43 1.39 8.21
C ASN A 64 60.41 0.24 7.95
N GLU A 65 61.04 0.22 6.76
CA GLU A 65 62.07 -0.75 6.35
C GLU A 65 61.65 -2.23 6.49
N PHE A 66 60.35 -2.51 6.42
CA PHE A 66 59.78 -3.85 6.65
C PHE A 66 60.16 -4.44 8.01
N ALA A 67 60.29 -3.59 9.05
CA ALA A 67 60.57 -4.03 10.41
C ALA A 67 59.42 -4.86 11.01
N SER A 68 58.19 -4.59 10.57
CA SER A 68 56.98 -5.31 10.98
C SER A 68 56.08 -5.52 9.75
N PRO A 69 56.41 -6.41 8.82
CA PRO A 69 55.63 -6.57 7.60
C PRO A 69 54.33 -7.33 7.85
N LEU A 70 53.26 -6.91 7.18
CA LEU A 70 52.09 -7.75 6.91
C LEU A 70 52.42 -8.68 5.74
N GLU A 71 51.94 -9.92 5.74
CA GLU A 71 52.23 -10.90 4.70
C GLU A 71 50.96 -11.55 4.15
N PHE A 72 50.90 -11.69 2.82
CA PHE A 72 49.96 -12.62 2.19
C PHE A 72 50.39 -14.08 2.41
N ASP A 73 49.47 -15.01 2.13
CA ASP A 73 49.75 -16.44 2.15
C ASP A 73 50.92 -16.83 1.24
N ARG A 74 51.69 -17.83 1.68
CA ARG A 74 52.86 -18.32 0.95
C ARG A 74 52.47 -18.91 -0.40
N THR A 75 53.27 -18.65 -1.43
CA THR A 75 53.10 -19.24 -2.77
C THR A 75 54.37 -19.89 -3.31
N ALA A 76 54.20 -20.87 -4.20
CA ALA A 76 55.28 -21.45 -4.99
C ALA A 76 55.39 -20.81 -6.39
N ALA A 77 54.37 -20.08 -6.82
CA ALA A 77 54.34 -19.38 -8.10
C ALA A 77 55.21 -18.13 -8.06
N THR A 78 55.55 -17.63 -9.23
CA THR A 78 56.29 -16.37 -9.43
C THR A 78 55.39 -15.25 -9.96
N GLU A 79 54.09 -15.39 -9.72
CA GLU A 79 53.05 -14.43 -10.06
C GLU A 79 51.97 -14.41 -8.98
N MET A 80 51.32 -13.26 -8.81
CA MET A 80 50.21 -13.08 -7.87
C MET A 80 49.27 -11.98 -8.36
N ASP A 81 47.98 -12.31 -8.43
CA ASP A 81 46.92 -11.32 -8.58
C ASP A 81 46.46 -10.86 -7.19
N VAL A 82 46.64 -9.57 -6.89
CA VAL A 82 46.19 -8.96 -5.64
C VAL A 82 44.78 -8.43 -5.85
N LYS A 83 43.80 -9.06 -5.19
CA LYS A 83 42.41 -8.61 -5.18
C LYS A 83 42.20 -7.48 -4.19
N ILE A 84 41.25 -6.59 -4.49
CA ILE A 84 40.89 -5.45 -3.63
C ILE A 84 40.51 -5.92 -2.23
N GLY A 85 39.65 -6.94 -2.10
CA GLY A 85 39.21 -7.44 -0.79
C GLY A 85 40.34 -8.08 0.01
N ALA A 86 41.26 -8.78 -0.66
CA ALA A 86 42.39 -9.43 -0.01
C ALA A 86 43.41 -8.41 0.51
N LEU A 87 43.68 -7.35 -0.27
CA LEU A 87 44.49 -6.22 0.20
C LEU A 87 43.82 -5.50 1.37
N ASN A 88 42.51 -5.21 1.26
CA ASN A 88 41.77 -4.54 2.33
C ASN A 88 41.81 -5.32 3.64
N ALA A 89 41.53 -6.63 3.60
CA ALA A 89 41.54 -7.50 4.77
C ALA A 89 42.91 -7.52 5.47
N LEU A 90 44.00 -7.43 4.71
CA LEU A 90 45.34 -7.36 5.26
C LEU A 90 45.63 -5.98 5.88
N LEU A 91 45.30 -4.89 5.19
CA LEU A 91 45.49 -3.52 5.67
C LEU A 91 44.70 -3.21 6.94
N MET A 92 43.47 -3.73 7.06
CA MET A 92 42.61 -3.56 8.23
C MET A 92 43.17 -4.16 9.52
N GLN A 93 44.25 -4.96 9.46
CA GLN A 93 44.97 -5.43 10.65
C GLN A 93 45.82 -4.34 11.31
N ARG A 94 46.06 -3.22 10.61
CA ARG A 94 46.97 -2.15 11.04
C ARG A 94 46.39 -0.75 10.88
N TYR A 95 45.70 -0.50 9.77
CA TYR A 95 45.25 0.82 9.40
C TYR A 95 43.75 0.96 9.63
N ASN A 96 43.34 2.16 10.02
CA ASN A 96 41.92 2.46 10.13
C ASN A 96 41.30 2.54 8.72
N PRO A 97 40.03 2.16 8.55
CA PRO A 97 39.31 2.38 7.30
C PRO A 97 39.13 3.87 7.03
N ALA A 98 38.93 4.22 5.76
CA ALA A 98 38.71 5.58 5.25
C ALA A 98 39.87 6.57 5.51
N GLU A 99 41.03 6.11 5.97
CA GLU A 99 42.26 6.91 6.10
C GLU A 99 43.25 6.53 5.00
N GLU A 100 43.73 7.51 4.22
CA GLU A 100 44.80 7.29 3.24
C GLU A 100 46.11 6.94 3.97
N VAL A 101 46.73 5.83 3.57
CA VAL A 101 48.01 5.39 4.11
C VAL A 101 49.02 5.14 2.98
N GLU A 102 50.29 5.48 3.24
CA GLU A 102 51.41 5.16 2.36
C GLU A 102 52.09 3.86 2.82
N ILE A 103 52.10 2.86 1.94
CA ILE A 103 52.70 1.55 2.18
C ILE A 103 53.77 1.23 1.13
N GLU A 104 54.66 0.30 1.46
CA GLU A 104 55.65 -0.28 0.57
C GLU A 104 55.43 -1.79 0.45
N LEU A 105 55.64 -2.33 -0.75
CA LEU A 105 55.46 -3.74 -1.06
C LEU A 105 56.76 -4.35 -1.58
N ARG A 106 57.05 -5.59 -1.17
CA ARG A 106 58.16 -6.39 -1.73
C ARG A 106 57.84 -7.88 -1.70
N ILE A 107 58.51 -8.66 -2.56
CA ILE A 107 58.52 -10.12 -2.41
C ILE A 107 59.64 -10.53 -1.48
N ARG A 108 59.32 -11.39 -0.51
CA ARG A 108 60.28 -12.15 0.29
C ARG A 108 60.36 -13.58 -0.25
N ALA A 109 61.53 -13.97 -0.73
CA ALA A 109 61.87 -15.34 -1.06
C ALA A 109 62.46 -16.05 0.16
N PHE A 110 61.90 -17.21 0.49
CA PHE A 110 62.27 -18.03 1.62
C PHE A 110 62.51 -19.47 1.16
N ALA A 111 63.68 -20.02 1.48
CA ALA A 111 64.02 -21.41 1.21
C ALA A 111 63.84 -22.29 2.47
N ASN A 112 64.58 -21.96 3.53
CA ASN A 112 64.52 -22.61 4.84
C ASN A 112 65.06 -21.66 5.93
N GLU A 113 65.05 -22.09 7.19
CA GLU A 113 65.44 -21.29 8.35
C GLU A 113 66.95 -21.00 8.45
N ASP A 114 67.79 -21.78 7.78
CA ASP A 114 69.25 -21.66 7.83
C ASP A 114 69.82 -20.69 6.79
N LEU A 115 69.01 -20.29 5.80
CA LEU A 115 69.41 -19.41 4.70
C LEU A 115 68.79 -18.02 4.83
N ALA A 116 69.54 -17.00 4.39
CA ALA A 116 69.01 -15.65 4.35
C ALA A 116 67.80 -15.54 3.39
N ASN A 117 66.79 -14.77 3.81
CA ASN A 117 65.72 -14.34 2.92
C ASN A 117 66.30 -13.43 1.82
N LEU A 118 65.82 -13.60 0.60
CA LEU A 118 66.14 -12.72 -0.54
C LEU A 118 64.90 -11.89 -0.90
N TYR A 119 65.10 -10.67 -1.41
CA TYR A 119 64.01 -9.73 -1.62
C TYR A 119 64.08 -9.03 -2.98
N THR A 120 62.92 -8.70 -3.55
CA THR A 120 62.83 -7.71 -4.64
C THR A 120 63.14 -6.31 -4.12
N SER A 121 63.33 -5.33 -5.01
CA SER A 121 63.16 -3.93 -4.66
C SER A 121 61.73 -3.68 -4.14
N ALA A 122 61.58 -2.70 -3.26
CA ALA A 122 60.26 -2.26 -2.81
C ALA A 122 59.71 -1.17 -3.74
N PHE A 123 58.39 -1.14 -3.91
CA PHE A 123 57.68 -0.01 -4.52
C PHE A 123 56.60 0.50 -3.55
N SER A 124 56.27 1.79 -3.63
CA SER A 124 55.28 2.41 -2.75
C SER A 124 53.91 2.52 -3.42
N MET A 125 52.86 2.53 -2.59
CA MET A 125 51.50 2.92 -3.00
C MET A 125 50.80 3.71 -1.88
N LYS A 126 49.89 4.61 -2.27
CA LYS A 126 48.89 5.25 -1.44
C LYS A 126 47.59 4.46 -1.56
N VAL A 127 47.02 4.10 -0.42
CA VAL A 127 45.79 3.30 -0.38
C VAL A 127 44.89 3.75 0.74
N THR A 128 43.59 3.84 0.45
CA THR A 128 42.56 4.08 1.46
C THR A 128 41.72 2.80 1.61
N PRO A 129 41.86 2.03 2.72
CA PRO A 129 41.05 0.84 2.96
C PRO A 129 39.61 1.20 3.31
N TYR A 130 38.68 0.26 3.12
CA TYR A 130 37.27 0.39 3.49
C TYR A 130 36.94 -0.43 4.73
N LEU A 131 35.89 -0.02 5.46
CA LEU A 131 35.34 -0.81 6.56
C LEU A 131 34.52 -1.98 5.98
N ASP A 132 34.84 -3.21 6.36
CA ASP A 132 34.22 -4.41 5.79
C ASP A 132 32.77 -4.63 6.25
N VAL A 133 31.85 -3.84 5.69
CA VAL A 133 30.42 -3.87 5.93
C VAL A 133 29.68 -4.22 4.63
N PRO A 134 28.73 -5.17 4.63
CA PRO A 134 27.92 -5.47 3.46
C PRO A 134 27.07 -4.26 3.02
N VAL A 135 27.14 -3.89 1.75
CA VAL A 135 26.28 -2.83 1.19
C VAL A 135 24.87 -3.39 0.99
N PRO A 136 23.82 -2.79 1.60
CA PRO A 136 22.48 -3.33 1.49
C PRO A 136 21.82 -3.05 0.13
N GLU A 137 20.79 -3.82 -0.21
CA GLU A 137 19.94 -3.48 -1.35
C GLU A 137 18.95 -2.35 -1.02
N ALA A 138 18.40 -2.35 0.19
CA ALA A 138 17.53 -1.32 0.78
C ALA A 138 17.97 -1.01 2.22
N LEU A 139 17.78 0.22 2.68
CA LEU A 139 18.16 0.64 4.03
C LEU A 139 16.95 1.25 4.73
N TYR A 140 16.70 0.81 5.96
CA TYR A 140 15.58 1.26 6.78
C TYR A 140 16.10 1.80 8.12
N MET A 141 15.61 2.96 8.53
CA MET A 141 15.99 3.63 9.78
C MET A 141 14.94 3.39 10.86
N MET A 142 15.37 3.09 12.09
CA MET A 142 14.50 2.92 13.24
C MET A 142 15.19 3.42 14.52
N GLY A 143 14.41 3.73 15.55
CA GLY A 143 14.86 4.06 16.89
C GLY A 143 14.09 5.20 17.53
N THR A 144 14.36 5.48 18.80
CA THR A 144 13.70 6.53 19.59
C THR A 144 14.01 7.94 19.11
N ALA A 145 15.04 8.13 18.28
CA ALA A 145 15.25 9.40 17.56
C ALA A 145 14.18 9.65 16.48
N THR A 146 13.49 8.61 16.03
CA THR A 146 12.47 8.66 14.97
C THR A 146 11.06 8.42 15.55
N PRO A 147 9.97 8.77 14.82
CA PRO A 147 8.60 8.53 15.30
C PRO A 147 8.23 7.06 15.48
N VAL A 148 8.93 6.13 14.82
CA VAL A 148 8.57 4.70 14.80
C VAL A 148 9.22 3.88 15.92
N GLY A 149 10.09 4.49 16.74
CA GLY A 149 10.81 3.77 17.79
C GLY A 149 11.61 2.59 17.25
N PHE A 150 11.90 1.59 18.09
CA PHE A 150 12.53 0.34 17.65
C PHE A 150 11.51 -0.70 17.17
N ASN A 151 10.55 -0.28 16.33
CA ASN A 151 9.65 -1.21 15.65
C ASN A 151 10.18 -1.54 14.26
N SER A 152 10.71 -2.76 14.08
CA SER A 152 11.29 -3.20 12.81
C SER A 152 10.27 -3.24 11.68
N ALA A 153 8.99 -3.54 11.97
CA ALA A 153 7.94 -3.61 10.96
C ALA A 153 7.60 -2.23 10.38
N ASP A 154 7.78 -1.17 11.17
CA ASP A 154 7.50 0.23 10.79
C ASP A 154 8.78 0.99 10.42
N ALA A 155 9.94 0.31 10.30
CA ALA A 155 11.22 0.97 10.05
C ALA A 155 11.18 1.80 8.75
N LEU A 156 11.72 3.01 8.79
CA LEU A 156 11.53 4.03 7.77
C LEU A 156 12.48 3.82 6.57
N ALA A 157 11.94 3.57 5.39
CA ALA A 157 12.73 3.40 4.17
C ALA A 157 13.49 4.68 3.78
N SER A 158 14.75 4.50 3.37
CA SER A 158 15.60 5.51 2.74
C SER A 158 15.56 5.41 1.22
N HIS A 159 15.76 6.54 0.53
CA HIS A 159 15.99 6.55 -0.91
C HIS A 159 17.44 6.13 -1.21
N LYS A 160 17.65 5.42 -2.32
CA LYS A 160 18.94 4.87 -2.72
C LYS A 160 19.44 5.52 -4.01
N ASP A 161 20.67 6.03 -3.98
CA ASP A 161 21.42 6.49 -5.15
C ASP A 161 22.81 5.82 -5.15
N GLY A 162 22.96 4.77 -5.95
CA GLY A 162 24.15 3.91 -5.91
C GLY A 162 24.34 3.24 -4.55
N ASP A 163 25.49 3.48 -3.92
CA ASP A 163 25.82 2.96 -2.56
C ASP A 163 25.58 4.00 -1.46
N VAL A 164 24.79 5.04 -1.77
CA VAL A 164 24.41 6.10 -0.84
C VAL A 164 22.91 5.99 -0.58
N PHE A 165 22.55 6.00 0.69
CA PHE A 165 21.16 6.00 1.15
C PHE A 165 20.88 7.30 1.88
N TYR A 166 19.76 7.94 1.59
CA TYR A 166 19.40 9.17 2.28
C TYR A 166 17.89 9.32 2.51
N LYS A 167 17.56 10.08 3.55
CA LYS A 167 16.18 10.40 3.92
C LYS A 167 16.13 11.75 4.61
N TYR A 168 15.04 12.47 4.43
CA TYR A 168 14.77 13.72 5.15
C TYR A 168 13.62 13.52 6.13
N LEU A 169 13.86 13.70 7.42
CA LEU A 169 12.88 13.39 8.47
C LEU A 169 13.16 14.18 9.76
N LYS A 170 12.20 14.16 10.69
CA LYS A 170 12.42 14.68 12.05
C LYS A 170 13.31 13.72 12.84
N LEU A 171 14.30 14.28 13.53
CA LEU A 171 15.07 13.58 14.56
C LEU A 171 14.87 14.25 15.91
N THR A 172 14.68 13.44 16.95
CA THR A 172 14.52 13.87 18.34
C THR A 172 15.87 13.83 19.05
N GLN A 173 16.24 14.95 19.67
CA GLN A 173 17.45 15.09 20.47
C GLN A 173 17.56 13.98 21.53
N ASP A 174 18.77 13.46 21.72
CA ASP A 174 19.12 12.38 22.64
C ASP A 174 18.45 11.02 22.34
N GLY A 175 17.72 10.89 21.24
CA GLY A 175 17.18 9.61 20.78
C GLY A 175 18.27 8.70 20.21
N SER A 176 18.09 7.39 20.37
CA SER A 176 18.94 6.37 19.73
C SER A 176 18.35 5.93 18.41
N PHE A 177 19.19 5.47 17.48
CA PHE A 177 18.76 4.88 16.22
C PHE A 177 19.77 3.87 15.67
N ARG A 178 19.33 3.07 14.70
CA ARG A 178 20.15 2.21 13.85
C ARG A 178 19.48 2.02 12.49
N PHE A 179 20.19 1.39 11.56
CA PHE A 179 19.59 0.95 10.31
C PHE A 179 19.53 -0.58 10.20
N SER A 180 18.69 -1.06 9.30
CA SER A 180 18.53 -2.46 8.92
C SER A 180 18.41 -2.58 7.40
N ASP A 181 18.79 -3.73 6.83
CA ASP A 181 18.55 -4.06 5.42
C ASP A 181 17.10 -4.50 5.13
N LYS A 182 16.27 -4.66 6.17
CA LYS A 182 14.87 -5.12 6.07
C LYS A 182 13.97 -4.47 7.13
N GLN A 183 12.68 -4.35 6.81
CA GLN A 183 11.61 -4.06 7.78
C GLN A 183 11.18 -5.33 8.54
N ALA A 184 12.14 -6.00 9.18
CA ALA A 184 11.93 -7.24 9.91
C ALA A 184 13.01 -7.44 10.98
N ASP A 185 12.71 -8.22 12.01
CA ASP A 185 13.61 -8.44 13.16
C ASP A 185 14.86 -9.25 12.81
N ASP A 186 14.87 -9.96 11.67
CA ASP A 186 15.99 -10.78 11.20
C ASP A 186 16.92 -10.04 10.22
N GLY A 187 16.78 -8.72 10.09
CA GLY A 187 17.62 -7.87 9.27
C GLY A 187 19.05 -7.71 9.82
N PHE A 188 20.00 -7.48 8.92
CA PHE A 188 21.37 -7.12 9.29
C PHE A 188 21.38 -5.70 9.89
N SER A 189 21.83 -5.59 11.14
CA SER A 189 21.88 -4.31 11.84
C SER A 189 23.12 -3.50 11.47
N TYR A 190 22.89 -2.28 10.99
CA TYR A 190 23.89 -1.25 10.77
C TYR A 190 23.86 -0.27 11.94
N ASN A 191 24.76 -0.47 12.90
CA ASN A 191 24.86 0.28 14.15
C ASN A 191 26.15 1.12 14.19
N PHE A 192 26.48 1.75 15.32
CA PHE A 192 27.54 2.78 15.40
C PHE A 192 28.88 2.32 14.79
N GLY A 193 29.30 1.09 15.06
CA GLY A 193 30.55 0.53 14.55
C GLY A 193 30.56 0.14 13.07
N LYS A 194 29.50 0.46 12.30
CA LYS A 194 29.38 0.13 10.87
C LYS A 194 29.69 1.30 9.94
N PHE A 195 30.11 2.44 10.47
CA PHE A 195 30.64 3.56 9.72
C PHE A 195 31.97 3.99 10.32
N ALA A 196 32.95 4.29 9.48
CA ALA A 196 34.27 4.74 9.89
C ALA A 196 34.23 6.19 10.38
N THR A 197 33.41 7.01 9.71
CA THR A 197 33.24 8.43 10.01
C THR A 197 31.76 8.73 10.26
N VAL A 198 31.48 9.49 11.31
CA VAL A 198 30.12 9.96 11.65
C VAL A 198 30.15 11.47 11.92
N SER A 199 29.05 12.17 11.64
CA SER A 199 28.94 13.60 11.94
C SER A 199 29.00 13.89 13.45
N SER A 200 29.41 15.10 13.82
CA SER A 200 29.67 15.49 15.22
C SER A 200 28.44 15.50 16.15
N ASN A 201 27.24 15.46 15.57
CA ASN A 201 25.96 15.33 16.25
C ASN A 201 25.53 13.86 16.43
N ILE A 202 26.48 12.92 16.35
CA ILE A 202 26.27 11.49 16.52
C ILE A 202 27.33 10.95 17.48
N GLU A 203 26.91 10.16 18.47
CA GLU A 203 27.81 9.41 19.36
C GLU A 203 27.33 7.96 19.53
N ALA A 204 28.15 7.12 20.15
CA ALA A 204 27.73 5.77 20.52
C ALA A 204 26.72 5.85 21.67
N ALA A 205 25.58 5.17 21.55
CA ALA A 205 24.54 5.18 22.58
C ALA A 205 24.98 4.49 23.89
N GLY A 206 25.98 3.60 23.82
CA GLY A 206 26.46 2.83 24.96
C GLY A 206 25.49 1.75 25.44
N ASP A 207 24.56 1.35 24.58
CA ASP A 207 23.66 0.21 24.80
C ASP A 207 24.25 -1.11 24.26
N ASP A 208 23.64 -2.22 24.64
CA ASP A 208 24.10 -3.58 24.25
C ASP A 208 24.01 -3.82 22.73
N ASP A 209 23.12 -3.09 22.05
CA ASP A 209 22.90 -3.14 20.60
C ASP A 209 23.90 -2.30 19.80
N GLY A 210 24.71 -1.47 20.47
CA GLY A 210 25.69 -0.59 19.84
C GLY A 210 25.08 0.50 18.96
N ASN A 211 23.88 0.99 19.30
CA ASN A 211 23.15 1.98 18.50
C ASN A 211 23.89 3.32 18.39
N PHE A 212 23.50 4.11 17.40
CA PHE A 212 23.82 5.54 17.36
C PHE A 212 22.95 6.29 18.37
N LYS A 213 23.48 7.36 18.95
CA LYS A 213 22.72 8.38 19.67
C LYS A 213 22.84 9.71 18.92
N PHE A 214 21.70 10.31 18.61
CA PHE A 214 21.63 11.63 18.00
C PHE A 214 21.73 12.72 19.07
N THR A 215 22.71 13.61 18.96
CA THR A 215 22.99 14.67 19.95
C THR A 215 22.67 16.09 19.44
N GLY A 216 22.21 16.23 18.20
CA GLY A 216 21.73 17.49 17.65
C GLY A 216 20.41 17.95 18.27
N GLU A 217 20.03 19.21 18.06
CA GLU A 217 18.72 19.72 18.47
C GLU A 217 17.60 18.99 17.73
N THR A 218 16.42 18.87 18.34
CA THR A 218 15.26 18.28 17.65
C THR A 218 14.90 19.13 16.44
N GLY A 219 14.79 18.51 15.27
CA GLY A 219 14.65 19.25 14.01
C GLY A 219 14.48 18.34 12.81
N TRP A 220 14.44 18.92 11.61
CA TRP A 220 14.30 18.20 10.35
C TRP A 220 15.66 18.13 9.62
N TYR A 221 16.11 16.91 9.34
CA TYR A 221 17.49 16.64 8.93
C TYR A 221 17.55 15.80 7.66
N GLU A 222 18.57 16.05 6.84
CA GLU A 222 19.10 15.06 5.92
C GLU A 222 19.90 14.03 6.71
N VAL A 223 19.49 12.77 6.66
CA VAL A 223 20.27 11.62 7.13
C VAL A 223 20.80 10.91 5.90
N LYS A 224 22.13 10.87 5.74
CA LYS A 224 22.80 10.27 4.58
C LYS A 224 23.86 9.26 5.02
N ALA A 225 23.63 7.99 4.70
CA ALA A 225 24.53 6.87 4.89
C ALA A 225 25.27 6.56 3.57
N ASP A 226 26.55 6.85 3.52
CA ASP A 226 27.43 6.66 2.37
C ASP A 226 28.32 5.42 2.59
N PHE A 227 27.93 4.29 1.98
CA PHE A 227 28.73 3.05 2.05
C PHE A 227 29.95 3.08 1.14
N THR A 228 30.04 4.05 0.20
CA THR A 228 31.23 4.25 -0.62
C THR A 228 32.37 4.77 0.23
N ASN A 229 32.09 5.75 1.09
CA ASN A 229 33.07 6.40 1.95
C ASN A 229 33.08 5.89 3.41
N SER A 230 32.21 4.92 3.74
CA SER A 230 31.99 4.46 5.11
C SER A 230 31.62 5.61 6.07
N GLU A 231 30.76 6.52 5.61
CA GLU A 231 30.41 7.75 6.31
C GLU A 231 28.91 7.85 6.59
N LEU A 232 28.55 8.28 7.80
CA LEU A 232 27.18 8.69 8.16
C LEU A 232 27.14 10.19 8.46
N THR A 233 26.37 10.94 7.69
CA THR A 233 26.19 12.38 7.89
C THR A 233 24.74 12.71 8.25
N ILE A 234 24.57 13.57 9.26
CA ILE A 234 23.27 14.15 9.63
C ILE A 234 23.40 15.67 9.68
N ALA A 235 22.69 16.37 8.80
CA ALA A 235 22.77 17.82 8.68
C ALA A 235 21.37 18.46 8.52
N PRO A 236 21.11 19.64 9.11
CA PRO A 236 19.90 20.40 8.81
C PRO A 236 19.83 20.69 7.32
N PHE A 237 18.64 20.56 6.72
CA PHE A 237 18.47 20.91 5.31
C PHE A 237 18.13 22.39 5.15
N VAL A 238 18.93 23.09 4.34
CA VAL A 238 18.75 24.50 4.02
C VAL A 238 18.72 24.66 2.50
N HIS A 239 17.68 25.32 1.99
CA HIS A 239 17.61 25.74 0.59
C HIS A 239 17.67 27.27 0.54
N GLU A 240 18.69 27.81 -0.13
CA GLU A 240 19.01 29.25 -0.11
C GLU A 240 19.15 29.77 1.34
N ALA A 241 18.22 30.61 1.81
CA ALA A 241 18.21 31.13 3.19
C ALA A 241 17.17 30.43 4.09
N THR A 242 16.44 29.45 3.55
CA THR A 242 15.29 28.82 4.21
C THR A 242 15.71 27.48 4.81
N THR A 243 15.64 27.37 6.14
CA THR A 243 15.83 26.10 6.85
C THR A 243 14.51 25.35 6.92
N TYR A 244 14.52 24.08 6.52
CA TYR A 244 13.33 23.25 6.57
C TYR A 244 13.03 22.81 8.01
N THR A 245 11.75 22.83 8.38
CA THR A 245 11.26 22.31 9.66
C THR A 245 10.24 21.20 9.43
N PHE A 246 9.88 20.48 10.49
CA PHE A 246 8.88 19.41 10.43
C PHE A 246 7.45 19.91 10.64
N ASP A 247 7.24 21.21 10.94
CA ASP A 247 5.96 21.79 11.39
C ASP A 247 5.60 23.12 10.71
N PRO A 248 5.66 23.24 9.36
CA PRO A 248 5.27 24.47 8.68
C PRO A 248 3.82 24.87 9.02
N ALA A 249 3.57 26.17 9.20
CA ALA A 249 2.24 26.64 9.62
C ALA A 249 1.12 26.28 8.64
N GLN A 250 1.43 26.19 7.35
CA GLN A 250 0.50 25.84 6.29
C GLN A 250 1.18 24.93 5.26
N VAL A 251 0.40 24.00 4.70
CA VAL A 251 0.81 23.16 3.56
C VAL A 251 -0.34 23.15 2.56
N TYR A 252 -0.01 23.19 1.28
CA TYR A 252 -0.95 23.18 0.16
C TYR A 252 -0.64 22.00 -0.76
N LEU A 253 -1.68 21.35 -1.29
CA LEU A 253 -1.53 20.35 -2.34
C LEU A 253 -1.71 21.02 -3.71
N VAL A 254 -0.65 21.01 -4.51
CA VAL A 254 -0.57 21.68 -5.81
C VAL A 254 -0.36 20.63 -6.90
N GLY A 255 -1.02 20.76 -8.04
CA GLY A 255 -0.85 19.83 -9.15
C GLY A 255 -1.90 20.02 -10.23
N ASP A 256 -2.05 19.04 -11.11
CA ASP A 256 -3.09 18.98 -12.16
C ASP A 256 -4.21 17.97 -11.86
N TYR A 257 -4.43 17.70 -10.57
CA TYR A 257 -5.21 16.58 -10.06
C TYR A 257 -6.72 16.71 -10.12
N ALA A 258 -7.28 17.91 -10.30
CA ALA A 258 -8.73 18.11 -10.32
C ALA A 258 -9.13 19.28 -11.22
N ASP A 259 -10.25 19.17 -11.95
CA ASP A 259 -10.76 20.27 -12.80
C ASP A 259 -11.21 21.49 -12.00
N THR A 260 -11.57 21.29 -10.74
CA THR A 260 -12.02 22.33 -9.82
C THR A 260 -10.87 23.08 -9.16
N VAL A 261 -9.62 22.64 -9.35
CA VAL A 261 -8.41 23.25 -8.78
C VAL A 261 -7.57 23.82 -9.91
N ALA A 262 -7.11 25.06 -9.76
CA ALA A 262 -6.25 25.68 -10.75
C ALA A 262 -4.91 24.93 -10.83
N SER A 263 -4.61 24.41 -12.03
CA SER A 263 -3.43 23.59 -12.26
C SER A 263 -2.13 24.36 -11.98
N TRP A 264 -1.24 23.77 -11.18
CA TRP A 264 0.08 24.32 -10.84
C TRP A 264 0.06 25.75 -10.27
N ALA A 265 -1.01 26.12 -9.55
CA ALA A 265 -1.21 27.45 -8.96
C ALA A 265 -1.33 27.37 -7.42
N PRO A 266 -0.22 27.44 -6.66
CA PRO A 266 -0.23 27.34 -5.20
C PRO A 266 -1.10 28.38 -4.49
N ASP A 267 -1.23 29.58 -5.05
CA ASP A 267 -2.07 30.68 -4.55
C ASP A 267 -3.58 30.40 -4.66
N ASN A 268 -3.96 29.42 -5.49
CA ASN A 268 -5.33 28.97 -5.72
C ASN A 268 -5.53 27.49 -5.35
N SER A 269 -4.55 26.89 -4.67
CA SER A 269 -4.60 25.48 -4.27
C SER A 269 -5.24 25.31 -2.89
N PRO A 270 -5.97 24.22 -2.63
CA PRO A 270 -6.49 23.89 -1.31
C PRO A 270 -5.37 23.78 -0.25
N ALA A 271 -5.60 24.40 0.90
CA ALA A 271 -4.78 24.17 2.09
C ALA A 271 -5.10 22.78 2.67
N MET A 272 -4.06 22.06 3.06
CA MET A 272 -4.19 20.79 3.79
C MET A 272 -4.51 21.05 5.27
N ILE A 273 -5.20 20.11 5.88
CA ILE A 273 -5.60 20.15 7.29
C ILE A 273 -4.49 19.50 8.13
N MET A 274 -3.88 20.26 9.05
CA MET A 274 -2.96 19.70 10.05
C MET A 274 -3.75 18.82 11.04
N LYS A 275 -3.42 17.54 11.13
CA LYS A 275 -4.03 16.59 12.08
C LYS A 275 -3.26 16.51 13.39
N SER A 276 -1.95 16.59 13.30
CA SER A 276 -1.01 16.71 14.41
C SER A 276 0.22 17.46 13.93
N GLU A 277 1.12 17.82 14.84
CA GLU A 277 2.39 18.47 14.50
C GLU A 277 3.11 17.71 13.38
N GLY A 278 3.33 18.37 12.23
CA GLY A 278 4.01 17.81 11.07
C GLY A 278 3.24 16.80 10.22
N VAL A 279 1.95 16.56 10.52
CA VAL A 279 1.08 15.65 9.74
C VAL A 279 -0.10 16.41 9.16
N TYR A 280 -0.19 16.41 7.83
CA TYR A 280 -1.20 17.16 7.08
C TYR A 280 -1.98 16.22 6.17
N THR A 281 -3.29 16.41 6.09
CA THR A 281 -4.17 15.60 5.23
C THR A 281 -5.07 16.46 4.37
N LEU A 282 -5.40 16.01 3.17
CA LEU A 282 -6.44 16.57 2.32
C LEU A 282 -7.27 15.45 1.71
N GLU A 283 -8.59 15.56 1.81
CA GLU A 283 -9.52 14.74 1.03
C GLU A 283 -9.84 15.49 -0.27
N THR A 284 -9.48 14.91 -1.41
CA THR A 284 -9.75 15.53 -2.73
C THR A 284 -9.91 14.48 -3.81
N MET A 285 -10.63 14.83 -4.87
CA MET A 285 -10.55 14.09 -6.13
C MET A 285 -9.13 14.17 -6.68
N ILE A 286 -8.59 13.06 -7.17
CA ILE A 286 -7.35 13.01 -7.96
C ILE A 286 -7.66 12.24 -9.24
N LYS A 287 -7.34 12.85 -10.38
CA LYS A 287 -7.45 12.24 -11.70
C LYS A 287 -6.38 11.18 -11.93
N ASP A 288 -6.70 10.22 -12.80
CA ASP A 288 -5.73 9.27 -13.31
C ASP A 288 -4.60 9.98 -14.08
N GLY A 289 -3.36 9.53 -13.89
CA GLY A 289 -2.16 10.15 -14.45
C GLY A 289 -1.78 11.54 -13.90
N ALA A 290 -2.39 11.99 -12.80
CA ALA A 290 -2.08 13.30 -12.20
C ALA A 290 -0.65 13.40 -11.64
N MET A 291 -0.16 14.64 -11.55
CA MET A 291 1.08 15.01 -10.89
C MET A 291 0.83 16.00 -9.75
N LEU A 292 1.50 15.77 -8.62
CA LEU A 292 1.29 16.50 -7.37
C LEU A 292 2.61 17.02 -6.77
N LYS A 293 2.50 18.08 -5.97
CA LYS A 293 3.52 18.59 -5.05
C LYS A 293 2.86 19.15 -3.79
N PHE A 294 3.64 19.26 -2.73
CA PHE A 294 3.28 20.00 -1.54
C PHE A 294 4.04 21.31 -1.47
N VAL A 295 3.40 22.39 -0.99
CA VAL A 295 4.04 23.70 -0.86
C VAL A 295 3.74 24.28 0.52
N GLY A 296 4.74 24.84 1.19
CA GLY A 296 4.65 25.37 2.56
C GLY A 296 4.13 26.80 2.67
N GLN A 297 3.72 27.39 1.55
CA GLN A 297 3.19 28.76 1.45
C GLN A 297 2.24 28.86 0.24
N PRO A 298 1.31 29.84 0.19
CA PRO A 298 0.38 30.02 -0.93
C PRO A 298 1.06 30.67 -2.17
N SER A 299 2.28 30.25 -2.49
CA SER A 299 3.03 30.68 -3.67
C SER A 299 4.17 29.70 -3.93
N TRP A 300 4.73 29.71 -5.14
CA TRP A 300 6.04 29.07 -5.32
C TRP A 300 7.10 29.79 -4.49
N GLY A 301 7.98 29.02 -3.85
CA GLY A 301 9.00 29.49 -2.94
C GLY A 301 9.95 28.36 -2.56
N ASP A 302 10.69 28.58 -1.47
CA ASP A 302 11.75 27.67 -1.02
C ASP A 302 11.23 26.47 -0.21
N LEU A 303 10.03 26.54 0.37
CA LEU A 303 9.39 25.39 1.02
C LEU A 303 8.46 24.71 0.01
N ASP A 304 9.00 23.73 -0.71
CA ASP A 304 8.19 22.78 -1.45
C ASP A 304 8.72 21.36 -1.22
N TRP A 305 7.82 20.41 -1.41
CA TRP A 305 8.11 19.01 -1.30
C TRP A 305 7.47 18.22 -2.44
N GLY A 306 8.06 17.10 -2.76
CA GLY A 306 7.55 16.17 -3.77
C GLY A 306 8.20 14.80 -3.62
N ASN A 307 8.17 13.99 -4.66
CA ASN A 307 8.80 12.68 -4.64
C ASN A 307 10.33 12.84 -4.57
N LEU A 308 10.99 12.09 -3.69
CA LEU A 308 12.43 12.23 -3.51
C LEU A 308 13.22 11.71 -4.74
N GLY A 309 14.30 12.41 -5.11
CA GLY A 309 15.19 12.05 -6.23
C GLY A 309 14.71 12.53 -7.60
N GLY A 310 13.44 12.31 -7.93
CA GLY A 310 12.85 12.69 -9.21
C GLY A 310 11.34 12.44 -9.27
N ASP A 311 10.75 12.51 -10.46
CA ASP A 311 9.32 12.24 -10.65
C ASP A 311 9.03 10.76 -10.34
N GLY A 312 8.03 10.49 -9.50
CA GLY A 312 7.70 9.12 -9.11
C GLY A 312 6.69 9.01 -7.98
N TYR A 313 6.47 7.78 -7.49
CA TYR A 313 5.53 7.45 -6.42
C TYR A 313 6.18 6.54 -5.37
N GLU A 314 7.30 6.97 -4.79
CA GLU A 314 8.06 6.17 -3.82
C GLU A 314 7.50 6.25 -2.38
N GLY A 315 6.61 7.22 -2.10
CA GLY A 315 6.13 7.50 -0.75
C GLY A 315 7.15 8.18 0.17
N ILE A 316 8.34 8.51 -0.34
CA ILE A 316 9.40 9.22 0.40
C ILE A 316 9.46 10.67 -0.07
N ILE A 317 9.42 11.60 0.88
CA ILE A 317 9.37 13.02 0.56
C ILE A 317 10.77 13.61 0.34
N GLY A 318 10.91 14.45 -0.68
CA GLY A 318 12.10 15.26 -0.93
C GLY A 318 11.85 16.76 -0.74
N PRO A 319 12.79 17.52 -0.18
CA PRO A 319 12.72 18.98 -0.15
C PRO A 319 13.14 19.63 -1.49
N LYS A 320 12.99 20.95 -1.60
CA LYS A 320 13.39 21.74 -2.78
C LYS A 320 14.78 21.40 -3.27
N GLY A 321 14.92 21.19 -4.59
CA GLY A 321 16.19 20.83 -5.23
C GLY A 321 16.59 19.36 -5.06
N LYS A 322 15.82 18.58 -4.29
CA LYS A 322 15.96 17.14 -4.11
C LYS A 322 14.70 16.36 -4.50
N ASN A 323 13.64 17.06 -4.91
CA ASN A 323 12.36 16.46 -5.30
C ASN A 323 12.03 16.58 -6.79
N GLY A 324 11.24 15.62 -7.27
CA GLY A 324 10.41 15.74 -8.46
C GLY A 324 8.92 15.74 -8.12
N ASN A 325 8.08 15.62 -9.13
CA ASN A 325 6.64 15.52 -9.00
C ASN A 325 6.24 14.16 -8.43
N ILE A 326 5.21 14.14 -7.60
CA ILE A 326 4.56 12.89 -7.20
C ILE A 326 3.64 12.47 -8.33
N THR A 327 3.95 11.37 -9.03
CA THR A 327 3.09 10.83 -10.09
C THR A 327 2.02 9.95 -9.47
N PHE A 328 0.79 10.01 -9.97
CA PHE A 328 -0.31 9.23 -9.41
C PHE A 328 -1.25 8.70 -10.50
N ASP A 329 -1.53 7.39 -10.46
CA ASP A 329 -2.31 6.65 -11.47
C ASP A 329 -3.27 5.66 -10.78
N GLY A 330 -4.17 6.20 -9.94
CA GLY A 330 -5.12 5.41 -9.13
C GLY A 330 -6.53 5.31 -9.69
N GLY A 331 -6.81 5.99 -10.80
CA GLY A 331 -8.13 6.26 -11.35
C GLY A 331 -8.79 7.53 -10.79
N ASP A 332 -9.77 8.07 -11.53
CA ASP A 332 -10.54 9.27 -11.18
C ASP A 332 -11.44 9.03 -9.95
N LYS A 333 -10.89 9.22 -8.75
CA LYS A 333 -11.58 8.97 -7.46
C LYS A 333 -11.22 10.03 -6.42
N THR A 334 -11.87 9.95 -5.27
CA THR A 334 -11.52 10.73 -4.08
C THR A 334 -10.48 10.00 -3.26
N TYR A 335 -9.46 10.71 -2.80
CA TYR A 335 -8.34 10.18 -2.02
C TYR A 335 -8.07 11.03 -0.79
N PHE A 336 -7.59 10.39 0.26
CA PHE A 336 -6.86 11.05 1.34
C PHE A 336 -5.38 11.13 0.96
N VAL A 337 -4.91 12.36 0.75
CA VAL A 337 -3.48 12.67 0.60
C VAL A 337 -2.93 13.04 1.96
N THR A 338 -1.95 12.30 2.45
CA THR A 338 -1.26 12.54 3.72
C THR A 338 0.19 12.92 3.46
N LEU A 339 0.66 14.00 4.09
CA LEU A 339 2.06 14.36 4.23
C LEU A 339 2.45 14.21 5.70
N ASP A 340 3.46 13.39 5.98
CA ASP A 340 4.06 13.24 7.32
C ASP A 340 5.53 13.67 7.25
N LEU A 341 5.80 14.90 7.69
CA LEU A 341 7.14 15.46 7.72
C LEU A 341 7.98 14.90 8.87
N ASN A 342 7.35 14.33 9.91
CA ASN A 342 8.10 13.66 10.98
C ASN A 342 8.77 12.39 10.45
N GLN A 343 8.04 11.63 9.64
CA GLN A 343 8.54 10.41 9.01
C GLN A 343 9.23 10.65 7.68
N GLY A 344 9.07 11.82 7.06
CA GLY A 344 9.63 12.09 5.74
C GLY A 344 8.93 11.30 4.64
N THR A 345 7.61 11.21 4.72
CA THR A 345 6.79 10.37 3.83
C THR A 345 5.54 11.09 3.35
N TYR A 346 4.98 10.60 2.26
CA TYR A 346 3.62 10.92 1.83
C TYR A 346 2.87 9.65 1.48
N LYS A 347 1.53 9.71 1.53
CA LYS A 347 0.65 8.58 1.22
C LYS A 347 -0.60 9.10 0.51
N ILE A 348 -1.09 8.36 -0.48
CA ILE A 348 -2.35 8.65 -1.16
C ILE A 348 -3.21 7.39 -1.09
N GLU A 349 -4.34 7.46 -0.42
CA GLU A 349 -5.23 6.32 -0.18
C GLU A 349 -6.62 6.64 -0.69
N GLU A 350 -7.28 5.68 -1.34
CA GLU A 350 -8.67 5.86 -1.76
C GLU A 350 -9.50 6.21 -0.52
N ALA A 351 -10.25 7.30 -0.61
CA ALA A 351 -11.04 7.74 0.51
C ALA A 351 -12.18 6.74 0.74
N ALA A 352 -12.38 6.34 1.99
CA ALA A 352 -13.45 5.45 2.42
C ALA A 352 -13.93 5.83 3.82
N ILE A 353 -15.18 5.49 4.14
CA ILE A 353 -15.71 5.58 5.50
C ILE A 353 -15.97 4.17 6.00
N TYR A 354 -15.47 3.86 7.19
CA TYR A 354 -15.58 2.56 7.83
C TYR A 354 -16.68 2.57 8.87
N LEU A 355 -17.34 1.45 9.07
CA LEU A 355 -18.46 1.27 9.98
C LEU A 355 -18.18 0.11 10.94
N VAL A 356 -18.33 0.35 12.25
CA VAL A 356 -18.25 -0.67 13.32
C VAL A 356 -19.37 -0.47 14.34
N GLY A 357 -19.72 -1.53 15.05
CA GLY A 357 -20.79 -1.49 16.05
C GLY A 357 -21.32 -2.87 16.40
N ASP A 358 -21.95 -3.03 17.57
CA ASP A 358 -22.61 -4.29 17.94
C ASP A 358 -23.88 -4.58 17.12
N ALA A 359 -24.44 -3.56 16.45
CA ALA A 359 -25.47 -3.74 15.42
C ALA A 359 -24.94 -4.46 14.15
N THR A 360 -23.62 -4.52 13.96
CA THR A 360 -22.97 -4.89 12.69
C THR A 360 -22.41 -6.31 12.76
N GLU A 361 -22.02 -6.89 11.63
CA GLU A 361 -21.27 -8.17 11.62
C GLU A 361 -19.83 -8.00 12.15
N ALA A 362 -19.25 -6.80 12.04
CA ALA A 362 -17.89 -6.52 12.52
C ALA A 362 -17.80 -6.41 14.05
N GLY A 363 -18.91 -6.12 14.74
CA GLY A 363 -18.88 -5.74 16.14
C GLY A 363 -18.08 -4.46 16.38
N TRP A 364 -17.66 -4.23 17.62
CA TRP A 364 -16.72 -3.16 17.99
C TRP A 364 -15.25 -3.59 17.75
N ASN A 365 -14.94 -4.08 16.54
CA ASN A 365 -13.60 -4.44 16.10
C ASN A 365 -13.18 -3.59 14.90
N ILE A 366 -12.29 -2.62 15.14
CA ILE A 366 -11.89 -1.62 14.15
C ILE A 366 -11.03 -2.17 13.00
N ASP A 367 -10.34 -3.29 13.22
CA ASP A 367 -9.56 -3.96 12.17
C ASP A 367 -10.48 -4.66 11.16
N ASN A 368 -11.66 -5.08 11.62
CA ASN A 368 -12.70 -5.74 10.83
C ASN A 368 -13.79 -4.77 10.34
N ALA A 369 -13.55 -3.45 10.41
CA ALA A 369 -14.56 -2.47 10.06
C ALA A 369 -15.11 -2.63 8.62
N ILE A 370 -16.41 -2.44 8.46
CA ILE A 370 -17.12 -2.55 7.18
C ILE A 370 -16.86 -1.29 6.37
N GLU A 371 -16.38 -1.43 5.12
CA GLU A 371 -16.02 -0.31 4.26
C GLU A 371 -17.24 0.22 3.47
N LEU A 372 -17.52 1.51 3.59
CA LEU A 372 -18.38 2.30 2.71
C LEU A 372 -17.50 3.04 1.70
N LYS A 373 -17.66 2.69 0.42
CA LYS A 373 -16.84 3.25 -0.64
C LYS A 373 -17.43 4.53 -1.19
N TRP A 374 -16.57 5.46 -1.61
CA TRP A 374 -17.00 6.66 -2.31
C TRP A 374 -17.74 6.30 -3.61
N ARG A 375 -18.94 6.87 -3.80
CA ARG A 375 -19.76 6.72 -5.01
C ARG A 375 -19.91 8.11 -5.66
N PRO A 376 -19.13 8.41 -6.71
CA PRO A 376 -19.16 9.71 -7.37
C PRO A 376 -20.54 10.11 -7.87
N GLY A 377 -21.32 9.15 -8.39
CA GLY A 377 -22.69 9.36 -8.87
C GLY A 377 -23.67 9.83 -7.79
N HIS A 378 -23.34 9.62 -6.51
CA HIS A 378 -24.14 10.04 -5.36
C HIS A 378 -23.48 11.14 -4.54
N ASN A 379 -22.21 11.45 -4.82
CA ASN A 379 -21.39 12.32 -4.00
C ASN A 379 -21.39 11.90 -2.51
N ALA A 380 -21.30 10.59 -2.25
CA ALA A 380 -21.40 10.00 -0.92
C ALA A 380 -20.61 8.70 -0.78
N TYR A 381 -20.14 8.39 0.43
CA TYR A 381 -19.69 7.07 0.83
C TYR A 381 -20.90 6.16 1.06
N MET A 382 -20.98 5.03 0.37
CA MET A 382 -22.19 4.20 0.40
C MET A 382 -21.93 2.71 0.45
N GLY A 383 -22.83 2.01 1.15
CA GLY A 383 -22.83 0.56 1.34
C GLY A 383 -24.24 0.02 1.56
N TYR A 384 -24.45 -1.26 1.26
CA TYR A 384 -25.59 -2.02 1.77
C TYR A 384 -25.09 -2.90 2.90
N VAL A 385 -25.53 -2.64 4.12
CA VAL A 385 -24.95 -3.21 5.34
C VAL A 385 -26.03 -3.93 6.14
N PRO A 386 -25.83 -5.21 6.52
CA PRO A 386 -26.74 -5.89 7.40
C PRO A 386 -26.59 -5.35 8.83
N LEU A 387 -27.70 -4.90 9.42
CA LEU A 387 -27.77 -4.45 10.81
C LEU A 387 -28.80 -5.25 11.60
N LYS A 388 -28.47 -5.61 12.83
CA LYS A 388 -29.39 -6.11 13.87
C LYS A 388 -29.59 -5.03 14.94
N ASN A 389 -30.31 -5.35 16.02
CA ASN A 389 -30.39 -4.48 17.19
C ASN A 389 -29.02 -4.22 17.81
N GLY A 390 -28.76 -2.94 18.11
CA GLY A 390 -27.50 -2.46 18.66
C GLY A 390 -27.22 -1.03 18.19
N TYR A 391 -25.95 -0.67 18.27
CA TYR A 391 -25.41 0.63 17.88
C TYR A 391 -24.25 0.48 16.90
N PHE A 392 -23.94 1.56 16.18
CA PHE A 392 -22.77 1.66 15.31
C PHE A 392 -22.25 3.09 15.20
N LYS A 393 -21.06 3.23 14.61
CA LYS A 393 -20.37 4.50 14.33
C LYS A 393 -19.57 4.41 13.04
N PHE A 394 -19.23 5.59 12.50
CA PHE A 394 -18.40 5.75 11.31
C PHE A 394 -16.98 6.19 11.65
N PHE A 395 -15.99 5.82 10.83
CA PHE A 395 -14.58 6.16 11.02
C PHE A 395 -13.94 6.46 9.67
N PRO A 396 -13.07 7.49 9.56
CA PRO A 396 -12.44 7.82 8.28
C PRO A 396 -11.22 6.94 7.94
N VAL A 397 -10.72 6.14 8.89
CA VAL A 397 -9.50 5.33 8.72
C VAL A 397 -9.75 3.92 9.28
N LYS A 398 -9.41 2.89 8.49
CA LYS A 398 -9.50 1.50 8.93
C LYS A 398 -8.50 1.21 10.05
N GLY A 399 -8.88 0.43 11.04
CA GLY A 399 -7.99 0.08 12.15
C GLY A 399 -7.73 1.21 13.16
N SER A 400 -8.22 2.44 12.92
CA SER A 400 -8.04 3.58 13.82
C SER A 400 -9.36 4.05 14.44
N TRP A 401 -9.33 4.29 15.75
CA TRP A 401 -10.43 4.88 16.49
C TRP A 401 -10.46 6.41 16.41
N ASP A 402 -9.42 7.02 15.83
CA ASP A 402 -9.32 8.47 15.73
C ASP A 402 -10.40 9.03 14.80
N ASN A 403 -10.91 10.21 15.19
CA ASN A 403 -11.94 10.92 14.42
C ASN A 403 -13.23 10.10 14.19
N GLY A 404 -13.58 9.19 15.10
CA GLY A 404 -14.86 8.49 15.06
C GLY A 404 -16.05 9.46 15.01
N MET A 405 -17.02 9.17 14.14
CA MET A 405 -18.16 10.01 13.81
C MET A 405 -19.47 9.28 14.15
N GLY A 406 -20.15 9.80 15.16
CA GLY A 406 -21.50 9.42 15.58
C GLY A 406 -22.47 10.59 15.45
N ARG A 407 -23.72 10.40 15.88
CA ARG A 407 -24.76 11.44 15.82
C ARG A 407 -24.49 12.57 16.82
N ILE A 408 -24.91 13.79 16.48
CA ILE A 408 -24.59 14.99 17.28
C ILE A 408 -25.19 14.98 18.69
N ASN A 409 -26.30 14.28 18.93
CA ASN A 409 -26.94 14.07 20.23
C ASN A 409 -27.97 12.93 20.14
N ASP A 410 -28.55 12.54 21.28
CA ASP A 410 -29.49 11.41 21.32
C ASP A 410 -30.88 11.69 20.70
N SER A 411 -31.19 12.94 20.36
CA SER A 411 -32.46 13.35 19.75
C SER A 411 -32.44 13.30 18.22
N GLU A 412 -31.27 13.11 17.60
CA GLU A 412 -31.16 12.92 16.15
C GLU A 412 -31.87 11.65 15.70
N ASP A 413 -32.54 11.73 14.56
CA ASP A 413 -33.21 10.60 13.92
C ASP A 413 -32.16 9.51 13.59
N PRO A 414 -32.33 8.27 14.07
CA PRO A 414 -31.47 7.14 13.72
C PRO A 414 -31.39 6.85 12.21
N LYS A 415 -32.41 7.27 11.44
CA LYS A 415 -32.44 7.12 9.97
C LYS A 415 -31.57 8.14 9.23
N GLY A 416 -31.07 9.16 9.91
CA GLY A 416 -30.17 10.14 9.29
C GLY A 416 -30.15 11.47 10.01
N GLY A 417 -29.04 12.17 9.87
CA GLY A 417 -28.81 13.42 10.58
C GLY A 417 -27.39 13.93 10.39
N LEU A 418 -26.99 14.87 11.24
CA LEU A 418 -25.61 15.35 11.27
C LEU A 418 -24.73 14.41 12.10
N LEU A 419 -23.50 14.22 11.65
CA LEU A 419 -22.44 13.57 12.41
C LEU A 419 -21.62 14.60 13.18
N GLY A 420 -20.93 14.15 14.23
CA GLY A 420 -20.07 14.97 15.09
C GLY A 420 -20.73 15.31 16.42
N GLY A 421 -20.64 16.57 16.86
CA GLY A 421 -21.28 17.06 18.10
C GLY A 421 -20.83 16.30 19.35
N GLU A 422 -21.79 15.79 20.14
CA GLU A 422 -21.51 14.93 21.30
C GLU A 422 -20.99 13.53 20.91
N ASN A 423 -20.95 13.23 19.61
CA ASN A 423 -20.41 12.00 19.06
C ASN A 423 -21.05 10.74 19.66
N LYS A 424 -22.39 10.71 19.72
CA LYS A 424 -23.15 9.58 20.27
C LYS A 424 -23.19 8.42 19.28
N ASP A 425 -23.23 7.20 19.78
CA ASP A 425 -23.42 6.05 18.92
C ASP A 425 -24.79 6.12 18.23
N ILE A 426 -24.87 5.61 17.00
CA ILE A 426 -26.07 5.62 16.18
C ILE A 426 -26.81 4.31 16.45
N PRO A 427 -28.03 4.34 17.03
CA PRO A 427 -28.80 3.11 17.21
C PRO A 427 -29.27 2.60 15.84
N SER A 428 -29.21 1.28 15.65
CA SER A 428 -29.90 0.63 14.54
C SER A 428 -31.41 0.81 14.68
N THR A 429 -32.10 1.06 13.57
CA THR A 429 -33.58 1.06 13.54
C THR A 429 -34.14 -0.36 13.58
N ASN A 430 -33.33 -1.37 13.26
CA ASN A 430 -33.69 -2.77 13.46
C ASN A 430 -33.69 -3.08 14.97
N THR A 431 -34.82 -3.56 15.49
CA THR A 431 -34.95 -3.96 16.89
C THR A 431 -34.88 -5.47 17.10
N SER A 432 -34.79 -6.25 16.01
CA SER A 432 -34.63 -7.71 16.00
C SER A 432 -33.19 -8.13 16.35
N SER A 433 -33.05 -9.34 16.89
CA SER A 433 -31.73 -9.98 17.01
C SER A 433 -31.18 -10.45 15.66
N ASP A 434 -32.05 -10.62 14.67
CA ASP A 434 -31.71 -11.03 13.32
C ASP A 434 -31.32 -9.81 12.48
N TYR A 435 -30.42 -10.03 11.52
CA TYR A 435 -29.95 -8.97 10.63
C TYR A 435 -30.98 -8.64 9.56
N GLN A 436 -31.13 -7.35 9.26
CA GLN A 436 -31.88 -6.79 8.14
C GLN A 436 -30.92 -5.93 7.30
N LEU A 437 -31.08 -5.91 5.98
CA LEU A 437 -30.19 -5.14 5.10
C LEU A 437 -30.62 -3.66 5.03
N TYR A 438 -29.66 -2.75 5.17
CA TYR A 438 -29.86 -1.30 5.09
C TYR A 438 -29.00 -0.68 4.00
N ARG A 439 -29.54 0.32 3.30
CA ARG A 439 -28.78 1.27 2.49
C ARG A 439 -28.22 2.35 3.42
N ILE A 440 -26.90 2.43 3.54
CA ILE A 440 -26.21 3.43 4.35
C ILE A 440 -25.42 4.37 3.44
N ALA A 441 -25.58 5.67 3.63
CA ALA A 441 -24.86 6.71 2.93
C ALA A 441 -24.30 7.76 3.91
N VAL A 442 -23.07 8.21 3.69
CA VAL A 442 -22.43 9.29 4.45
C VAL A 442 -21.80 10.28 3.48
N TRP A 443 -22.06 11.58 3.63
CA TRP A 443 -21.54 12.61 2.74
C TRP A 443 -21.23 13.89 3.50
N TYR A 444 -20.31 14.71 2.98
CA TYR A 444 -20.06 16.02 3.55
C TYR A 444 -21.13 17.01 3.08
N ASP A 445 -21.78 17.68 4.03
CA ASP A 445 -22.75 18.72 3.77
C ASP A 445 -22.08 20.09 3.93
N ALA A 446 -21.85 20.77 2.81
CA ALA A 446 -21.12 22.03 2.79
C ALA A 446 -21.84 23.14 3.58
N ASP A 447 -23.17 23.20 3.50
CA ASP A 447 -23.99 24.20 4.18
C ASP A 447 -23.93 24.05 5.70
N ALA A 448 -23.97 22.79 6.18
CA ALA A 448 -23.83 22.48 7.60
C ALA A 448 -22.37 22.46 8.07
N SER A 449 -21.41 22.46 7.15
CA SER A 449 -19.98 22.26 7.44
C SER A 449 -19.72 21.02 8.30
N SER A 450 -20.44 19.93 8.02
CA SER A 450 -20.32 18.66 8.73
C SER A 450 -20.73 17.49 7.84
N TYR A 451 -20.32 16.28 8.19
CA TYR A 451 -20.87 15.09 7.54
C TYR A 451 -22.34 14.88 7.95
N LYS A 452 -23.12 14.41 6.98
CA LYS A 452 -24.47 13.87 7.16
C LYS A 452 -24.46 12.38 6.86
N TYR A 453 -25.43 11.68 7.43
CA TYR A 453 -25.65 10.27 7.15
C TYR A 453 -27.12 9.98 6.89
N SER A 454 -27.38 8.86 6.22
CA SER A 454 -28.70 8.29 6.00
C SER A 454 -28.65 6.77 6.11
N VAL A 455 -29.65 6.19 6.78
CA VAL A 455 -29.82 4.76 7.03
C VAL A 455 -31.27 4.42 6.67
N LEU A 456 -31.44 3.82 5.50
CA LEU A 456 -32.76 3.45 4.96
C LEU A 456 -32.84 1.94 4.78
N ASP A 457 -34.04 1.39 4.86
CA ASP A 457 -34.26 -0.02 4.54
C ASP A 457 -33.74 -0.29 3.12
N ALA A 458 -33.07 -1.43 2.91
CA ALA A 458 -32.61 -1.78 1.58
C ALA A 458 -33.81 -2.20 0.72
N GLU A 459 -34.23 -1.32 -0.17
CA GLU A 459 -35.24 -1.62 -1.18
C GLU A 459 -34.93 -1.00 -2.53
N MET A 460 -35.54 -1.58 -3.56
CA MET A 460 -35.60 -1.00 -4.88
C MET A 460 -36.92 -1.38 -5.53
N ILE A 461 -37.63 -0.39 -6.06
CA ILE A 461 -38.91 -0.56 -6.75
C ILE A 461 -38.85 0.07 -8.14
N LEU A 462 -39.57 -0.55 -9.06
CA LEU A 462 -39.75 -0.12 -10.44
C LEU A 462 -41.14 0.53 -10.59
N VAL A 463 -41.19 1.76 -11.08
CA VAL A 463 -42.42 2.55 -11.20
C VAL A 463 -42.48 3.17 -12.58
N GLY A 464 -43.64 3.10 -13.24
CA GLY A 464 -43.86 3.67 -14.57
C GLY A 464 -44.98 3.01 -15.35
N ASP A 465 -45.55 3.71 -16.32
CA ASP A 465 -46.59 3.20 -17.23
C ASP A 465 -46.07 2.19 -18.26
N ALA A 466 -44.75 2.06 -18.40
CA ALA A 466 -44.11 0.93 -19.09
C ALA A 466 -44.21 -0.40 -18.31
N THR A 467 -44.68 -0.38 -17.07
CA THR A 467 -44.62 -1.51 -16.12
C THR A 467 -46.01 -1.76 -15.52
N PRO A 468 -46.26 -2.94 -14.90
CA PRO A 468 -47.56 -3.23 -14.29
C PRO A 468 -47.94 -2.29 -13.13
N ALA A 469 -46.95 -1.64 -12.49
CA ALA A 469 -47.17 -0.74 -11.36
C ALA A 469 -47.80 0.61 -11.76
N GLY A 470 -47.67 1.02 -13.03
CA GLY A 470 -47.99 2.38 -13.44
C GLY A 470 -47.20 3.42 -12.65
N TRP A 471 -47.67 4.67 -12.61
CA TRP A 471 -47.07 5.75 -11.81
C TRP A 471 -47.57 5.74 -10.35
N SER A 472 -47.52 4.57 -9.70
CA SER A 472 -47.85 4.40 -8.27
C SER A 472 -46.61 3.93 -7.52
N ILE A 473 -45.96 4.84 -6.78
CA ILE A 473 -44.77 4.51 -6.00
C ILE A 473 -45.08 3.57 -4.82
N ASP A 474 -46.26 3.70 -4.22
CA ASP A 474 -46.68 2.83 -3.10
C ASP A 474 -46.98 1.39 -3.54
N ASN A 475 -47.19 1.18 -4.85
CA ASN A 475 -47.43 -0.14 -5.45
C ASN A 475 -46.36 -0.46 -6.52
N GLY A 476 -45.15 0.07 -6.35
CA GLY A 476 -44.04 -0.16 -7.26
C GLY A 476 -43.69 -1.64 -7.36
N PHE A 477 -43.22 -2.07 -8.54
CA PHE A 477 -42.84 -3.47 -8.74
C PHE A 477 -41.49 -3.73 -8.06
N ASN A 478 -41.46 -4.65 -7.10
CA ASN A 478 -40.25 -4.90 -6.33
C ASN A 478 -39.10 -5.49 -7.18
N MET A 479 -37.89 -5.06 -6.84
CA MET A 479 -36.64 -5.70 -7.27
C MET A 479 -35.99 -6.43 -6.09
N VAL A 480 -35.12 -7.39 -6.39
CA VAL A 480 -34.36 -8.16 -5.41
C VAL A 480 -32.90 -7.76 -5.43
N TYR A 481 -32.27 -7.71 -4.26
CA TYR A 481 -30.87 -7.32 -4.12
C TYR A 481 -29.96 -8.43 -4.68
N ALA A 482 -28.98 -8.05 -5.48
CA ALA A 482 -28.07 -8.96 -6.18
C ALA A 482 -26.59 -8.73 -5.81
N GLY A 483 -26.34 -8.12 -4.65
CA GLY A 483 -24.99 -7.78 -4.19
C GLY A 483 -24.41 -6.54 -4.86
N GLU A 484 -23.41 -5.93 -4.21
CA GLU A 484 -22.61 -4.81 -4.76
C GLU A 484 -23.43 -3.67 -5.38
N GLY A 485 -24.56 -3.33 -4.76
CA GLY A 485 -25.44 -2.24 -5.20
C GLY A 485 -26.29 -2.57 -6.43
N LYS A 486 -26.29 -3.83 -6.87
CA LYS A 486 -27.11 -4.33 -7.97
C LYS A 486 -28.47 -4.79 -7.48
N TRP A 487 -29.50 -4.53 -8.27
CA TRP A 487 -30.84 -5.02 -8.06
C TRP A 487 -31.39 -5.59 -9.36
N VAL A 488 -32.09 -6.72 -9.26
CA VAL A 488 -32.63 -7.46 -10.40
C VAL A 488 -34.13 -7.63 -10.24
N THR A 489 -34.87 -7.57 -11.34
CA THR A 489 -36.24 -8.06 -11.38
C THR A 489 -36.57 -8.66 -12.73
N TYR A 490 -37.63 -9.45 -12.77
CA TYR A 490 -38.16 -9.98 -14.02
C TYR A 490 -39.63 -9.56 -14.16
N VAL A 491 -39.93 -8.82 -15.22
CA VAL A 491 -41.20 -8.08 -15.33
C VAL A 491 -41.73 -8.08 -16.77
N ASP A 492 -43.05 -8.12 -16.90
CA ASP A 492 -43.74 -7.87 -18.17
C ASP A 492 -43.76 -6.36 -18.46
N MET A 493 -43.11 -5.96 -19.55
CA MET A 493 -43.05 -4.58 -20.02
C MET A 493 -44.14 -4.31 -21.06
N ASN A 494 -44.74 -3.12 -21.00
CA ASN A 494 -45.75 -2.67 -21.95
C ASN A 494 -45.11 -2.19 -23.27
N ALA A 495 -45.88 -2.24 -24.36
CA ALA A 495 -45.44 -1.81 -25.69
C ALA A 495 -44.98 -0.33 -25.78
N SER A 496 -45.47 0.51 -24.88
CA SER A 496 -45.16 1.95 -24.78
C SER A 496 -45.07 2.38 -23.31
N GLY A 497 -44.51 3.57 -23.07
CA GLY A 497 -44.41 4.17 -21.74
C GLY A 497 -42.97 4.40 -21.28
N GLY A 498 -42.83 4.98 -20.11
CA GLY A 498 -41.56 5.16 -19.41
C GLY A 498 -41.59 4.59 -17.99
N TYR A 499 -40.40 4.43 -17.41
CA TYR A 499 -40.23 3.96 -16.03
C TYR A 499 -39.00 4.56 -15.36
N LYS A 500 -38.92 4.38 -14.04
CA LYS A 500 -37.84 4.79 -13.15
C LYS A 500 -37.67 3.76 -12.04
N PHE A 501 -36.52 3.82 -11.37
CA PHE A 501 -36.22 3.02 -10.19
C PHE A 501 -36.23 3.92 -8.95
N PHE A 502 -36.73 3.44 -7.82
CA PHE A 502 -36.73 4.19 -6.56
C PHE A 502 -36.18 3.35 -5.42
N TYR A 503 -35.32 3.93 -4.59
CA TYR A 503 -34.72 3.25 -3.44
C TYR A 503 -35.47 3.49 -2.12
N GLU A 504 -36.58 4.24 -2.15
CA GLU A 504 -37.46 4.45 -1.00
C GLU A 504 -38.92 4.57 -1.45
N SER A 505 -39.74 3.62 -1.03
CA SER A 505 -41.18 3.57 -1.27
C SER A 505 -41.87 4.80 -0.68
N GLY A 506 -42.83 5.38 -1.39
CA GLY A 506 -43.50 6.62 -0.98
C GLY A 506 -42.68 7.91 -1.16
N ASN A 507 -41.38 7.82 -1.48
CA ASN A 507 -40.52 8.99 -1.69
C ASN A 507 -40.12 9.18 -3.16
N TRP A 508 -40.81 10.09 -3.86
CA TRP A 508 -40.52 10.42 -5.25
C TRP A 508 -39.17 11.11 -5.47
N ASN A 509 -38.47 11.57 -4.44
CA ASN A 509 -37.12 12.13 -4.56
C ASN A 509 -36.03 11.05 -4.50
N SER A 510 -36.39 9.78 -4.28
CA SER A 510 -35.45 8.65 -4.20
C SER A 510 -35.20 7.96 -5.54
N GLY A 511 -35.44 8.67 -6.65
CA GLY A 511 -35.44 8.08 -7.99
C GLY A 511 -34.07 7.99 -8.66
N TYR A 512 -33.94 7.02 -9.56
CA TYR A 512 -32.96 6.97 -10.64
C TYR A 512 -33.69 7.07 -11.97
N LYS A 513 -33.13 7.88 -12.85
CA LYS A 513 -33.67 8.16 -14.18
C LYS A 513 -32.60 8.00 -15.25
N GLU A 514 -33.01 7.99 -16.51
CA GLU A 514 -32.10 7.99 -17.64
C GLU A 514 -31.22 9.26 -17.61
N PHE A 515 -29.90 9.11 -17.76
CA PHE A 515 -28.99 10.25 -17.88
C PHE A 515 -29.16 10.96 -19.23
N ASP A 516 -28.90 10.23 -20.31
CA ASP A 516 -29.08 10.70 -21.69
C ASP A 516 -29.38 9.52 -22.62
N ALA A 517 -30.65 9.36 -22.98
CA ALA A 517 -31.10 8.26 -23.84
C ALA A 517 -30.44 8.22 -25.23
N THR A 518 -29.90 9.34 -25.73
CA THR A 518 -29.36 9.45 -27.09
C THR A 518 -27.85 9.35 -27.10
N GLY A 519 -27.17 10.09 -26.22
CA GLY A 519 -25.72 10.12 -26.14
C GLY A 519 -25.11 9.00 -25.29
N LYS A 520 -25.85 8.52 -24.29
CA LYS A 520 -25.35 7.59 -23.27
C LYS A 520 -26.42 6.59 -22.78
N PRO A 521 -27.01 5.78 -23.68
CA PRO A 521 -28.07 4.86 -23.31
C PRO A 521 -27.58 3.86 -22.26
N GLY A 522 -28.36 3.69 -21.18
CA GLY A 522 -28.02 2.77 -20.10
C GLY A 522 -27.30 3.41 -18.92
N GLU A 523 -26.93 4.70 -19.00
CA GLU A 523 -26.43 5.47 -17.85
C GLU A 523 -27.58 6.11 -17.06
N LEU A 524 -27.40 6.20 -15.74
CA LEU A 524 -28.37 6.74 -14.80
C LEU A 524 -27.92 8.09 -14.24
N SER A 525 -28.91 8.89 -13.83
CA SER A 525 -28.73 10.01 -12.91
C SER A 525 -29.71 9.93 -11.75
N LEU A 526 -29.39 10.62 -10.67
CA LEU A 526 -30.33 10.83 -9.58
C LEU A 526 -31.51 11.70 -10.04
N GLU A 527 -32.64 11.52 -9.38
CA GLU A 527 -33.91 12.17 -9.71
C GLU A 527 -33.86 13.71 -9.74
N GLY A 528 -34.57 14.27 -10.71
CA GLY A 528 -34.74 15.72 -10.88
C GLY A 528 -35.77 16.06 -11.96
N GLY A 529 -36.76 15.19 -12.18
CA GLY A 529 -37.72 15.24 -13.29
C GLY A 529 -37.36 14.32 -14.46
N ASP A 530 -37.72 14.70 -15.67
CA ASP A 530 -37.42 13.96 -16.92
C ASP A 530 -35.91 13.87 -17.23
N PRO A 531 -35.46 12.93 -18.07
CA PRO A 531 -36.26 11.94 -18.81
C PRO A 531 -36.50 10.64 -18.04
N ASN A 532 -37.67 10.03 -18.26
CA ASN A 532 -37.93 8.64 -17.89
C ASN A 532 -37.11 7.67 -18.75
N ILE A 533 -36.85 6.48 -18.22
CA ILE A 533 -36.30 5.38 -19.02
C ILE A 533 -37.40 4.86 -19.94
N SER A 534 -37.14 4.81 -21.25
CA SER A 534 -38.14 4.32 -22.22
C SER A 534 -38.29 2.80 -22.15
N THR A 535 -39.52 2.31 -22.35
CA THR A 535 -39.79 0.87 -22.47
C THR A 535 -38.87 0.21 -23.52
N PRO A 536 -38.36 -1.02 -23.29
CA PRO A 536 -37.70 -1.81 -24.34
C PRO A 536 -38.68 -2.36 -25.40
N GLY A 537 -39.98 -2.18 -25.22
CA GLY A 537 -41.05 -2.79 -26.04
C GLY A 537 -41.78 -3.89 -25.27
N GLU A 538 -42.88 -4.39 -25.82
CA GLU A 538 -43.70 -5.41 -25.17
C GLU A 538 -42.92 -6.72 -25.01
N GLY A 539 -42.97 -7.31 -23.82
CA GLY A 539 -42.34 -8.61 -23.57
C GLY A 539 -41.96 -8.82 -22.11
N TYR A 540 -41.38 -9.99 -21.84
CA TYR A 540 -40.88 -10.34 -20.52
C TYR A 540 -39.39 -10.04 -20.45
N TYR A 541 -38.95 -9.25 -19.48
CA TYR A 541 -37.58 -8.77 -19.39
C TYR A 541 -36.96 -9.00 -18.02
N LYS A 542 -35.66 -9.31 -18.02
CA LYS A 542 -34.78 -9.15 -16.86
C LYS A 542 -34.25 -7.72 -16.88
N LEU A 543 -34.55 -6.96 -15.83
CA LEU A 543 -34.01 -5.62 -15.62
C LEU A 543 -32.98 -5.67 -14.49
N THR A 544 -31.82 -5.07 -14.72
CA THR A 544 -30.79 -4.90 -13.69
C THR A 544 -30.46 -3.43 -13.55
N ILE A 545 -30.40 -2.92 -12.32
CA ILE A 545 -29.83 -1.61 -11.99
C ILE A 545 -28.58 -1.82 -11.14
N ASP A 546 -27.49 -1.12 -11.47
CA ASP A 546 -26.28 -1.02 -10.67
C ASP A 546 -26.18 0.40 -10.11
N THR A 547 -26.53 0.54 -8.83
CA THR A 547 -26.56 1.84 -8.16
C THR A 547 -25.17 2.36 -7.81
N TYR A 548 -24.12 1.54 -7.85
CA TYR A 548 -22.76 2.03 -7.59
C TYR A 548 -22.11 2.58 -8.84
N ASN A 549 -22.35 1.95 -9.99
CA ASN A 549 -21.81 2.37 -11.28
C ASN A 549 -22.75 3.27 -12.07
N MET A 550 -23.95 3.55 -11.56
CA MET A 550 -24.97 4.40 -12.21
C MET A 550 -25.33 3.90 -13.61
N ILE A 551 -25.58 2.60 -13.75
CA ILE A 551 -25.99 1.98 -15.02
C ILE A 551 -27.18 1.05 -14.84
N TYR A 552 -27.89 0.75 -15.93
CA TYR A 552 -28.93 -0.27 -15.97
C TYR A 552 -28.89 -1.09 -17.27
N THR A 553 -29.42 -2.32 -17.21
CA THR A 553 -29.54 -3.21 -18.37
C THR A 553 -30.96 -3.76 -18.49
N LYS A 554 -31.32 -4.12 -19.74
CA LYS A 554 -32.60 -4.73 -20.10
C LYS A 554 -32.37 -5.89 -21.04
N GLU A 555 -32.77 -7.08 -20.63
CA GLU A 555 -32.59 -8.32 -21.39
C GLU A 555 -33.94 -8.98 -21.62
N MET A 556 -34.29 -9.24 -22.89
CA MET A 556 -35.54 -9.92 -23.23
C MET A 556 -35.43 -11.41 -22.91
N MET A 557 -36.38 -11.93 -22.15
CA MET A 557 -36.45 -13.32 -21.74
C MET A 557 -37.43 -14.09 -22.63
N ALA A 558 -36.98 -15.22 -23.18
CA ALA A 558 -37.79 -16.04 -24.06
C ALA A 558 -38.92 -16.80 -23.34
N THR A 559 -38.81 -17.00 -22.02
CA THR A 559 -39.77 -17.77 -21.22
C THR A 559 -39.95 -17.14 -19.84
N ARG A 560 -41.11 -17.42 -19.20
CA ARG A 560 -41.39 -17.09 -17.80
C ARG A 560 -41.16 -18.31 -16.90
N LYS A 561 -40.11 -19.08 -17.14
CA LYS A 561 -39.84 -20.31 -16.36
C LYS A 561 -38.94 -19.98 -15.17
N MET A 562 -39.24 -20.63 -14.04
CA MET A 562 -38.38 -20.70 -12.87
C MET A 562 -38.21 -22.17 -12.51
N TYR A 563 -37.14 -22.53 -11.80
CA TYR A 563 -36.81 -23.92 -11.51
C TYR A 563 -36.51 -24.12 -10.03
N LEU A 564 -37.17 -25.08 -9.38
CA LEU A 564 -36.82 -25.53 -8.04
C LEU A 564 -35.70 -26.57 -8.13
N VAL A 565 -34.59 -26.35 -7.43
CA VAL A 565 -33.50 -27.33 -7.29
C VAL A 565 -33.16 -27.47 -5.82
N GLY A 566 -33.17 -28.71 -5.33
CA GLY A 566 -32.86 -28.99 -3.94
C GLY A 566 -33.07 -30.45 -3.57
N SER A 567 -33.18 -30.68 -2.26
CA SER A 567 -33.47 -32.00 -1.68
C SER A 567 -34.66 -32.73 -2.33
N PRO A 568 -35.78 -32.07 -2.73
CA PRO A 568 -36.92 -32.74 -3.35
C PRO A 568 -36.62 -33.44 -4.69
N ASN A 569 -35.65 -32.95 -5.46
CA ASN A 569 -35.29 -33.47 -6.79
C ASN A 569 -33.80 -33.76 -6.97
N GLY A 570 -33.02 -33.68 -5.90
CA GLY A 570 -31.56 -33.72 -5.92
C GLY A 570 -30.94 -32.38 -6.32
N TRP A 571 -29.71 -32.16 -5.87
CA TRP A 571 -28.92 -30.95 -6.15
C TRP A 571 -28.25 -30.97 -7.54
N ASP A 572 -28.99 -31.36 -8.58
CA ASP A 572 -28.56 -31.25 -9.99
C ASP A 572 -29.26 -30.06 -10.66
N ILE A 573 -28.48 -29.02 -10.97
CA ILE A 573 -28.94 -27.77 -11.56
C ILE A 573 -29.60 -27.96 -12.95
N ASN A 574 -29.30 -29.06 -13.64
CA ASN A 574 -29.89 -29.39 -14.93
C ASN A 574 -31.21 -30.17 -14.80
N ALA A 575 -31.53 -30.64 -13.60
CA ALA A 575 -32.72 -31.43 -13.29
C ALA A 575 -33.75 -30.65 -12.44
N GLY A 576 -33.72 -29.32 -12.50
CA GLY A 576 -34.66 -28.46 -11.79
C GLY A 576 -36.12 -28.73 -12.16
N ILE A 577 -37.00 -28.75 -11.15
CA ILE A 577 -38.44 -28.86 -11.37
C ILE A 577 -38.95 -27.52 -11.88
N GLU A 578 -39.42 -27.49 -13.11
CA GLU A 578 -39.98 -26.29 -13.74
C GLU A 578 -41.28 -25.84 -13.03
N MET A 579 -41.34 -24.56 -12.67
CA MET A 579 -42.52 -23.90 -12.12
C MET A 579 -43.38 -23.31 -13.25
N THR A 580 -44.70 -23.27 -13.03
CA THR A 580 -45.68 -22.74 -13.98
C THR A 580 -46.03 -21.28 -13.65
N TRP A 581 -45.97 -20.39 -14.64
CA TRP A 581 -46.40 -19.00 -14.52
C TRP A 581 -47.92 -18.87 -14.38
N ASP A 582 -48.38 -18.19 -13.33
CA ASP A 582 -49.77 -17.77 -13.15
C ASP A 582 -49.93 -16.32 -13.63
N ASP A 583 -50.58 -16.14 -14.78
CA ASP A 583 -50.77 -14.82 -15.37
C ASP A 583 -51.74 -13.92 -14.60
N THR A 584 -52.62 -14.50 -13.77
CA THR A 584 -53.58 -13.72 -12.97
C THR A 584 -52.89 -13.07 -11.79
N ASN A 585 -52.09 -13.86 -11.06
CA ASN A 585 -51.42 -13.43 -9.83
C ASN A 585 -49.99 -12.94 -10.06
N LYS A 586 -49.48 -13.07 -11.29
CA LYS A 586 -48.12 -12.67 -11.70
C LYS A 586 -47.02 -13.33 -10.84
N GLU A 587 -47.19 -14.62 -10.58
CA GLU A 587 -46.32 -15.44 -9.73
C GLU A 587 -46.01 -16.81 -10.34
N TRP A 588 -45.00 -17.51 -9.82
CA TRP A 588 -44.67 -18.88 -10.20
C TRP A 588 -45.26 -19.87 -9.22
N THR A 589 -45.84 -20.95 -9.77
CA THR A 589 -46.51 -21.99 -9.00
C THR A 589 -45.92 -23.36 -9.27
N LEU A 590 -45.76 -24.17 -8.23
CA LEU A 590 -45.33 -25.57 -8.35
C LEU A 590 -46.07 -26.43 -7.35
N THR A 591 -46.70 -27.51 -7.80
CA THR A 591 -47.28 -28.53 -6.94
C THR A 591 -46.38 -29.76 -6.91
N THR A 592 -45.83 -30.09 -5.74
CA THR A 592 -44.90 -31.22 -5.57
C THR A 592 -44.98 -31.79 -4.16
N ASP A 593 -44.57 -33.04 -3.98
CA ASP A 593 -44.36 -33.62 -2.66
C ASP A 593 -43.09 -33.04 -2.04
N LEU A 594 -43.17 -32.66 -0.76
CA LEU A 594 -42.07 -32.13 0.04
C LEU A 594 -42.01 -32.86 1.39
N LEU A 595 -40.79 -33.13 1.85
CA LEU A 595 -40.52 -33.58 3.21
C LEU A 595 -40.33 -32.38 4.14
N ALA A 596 -40.55 -32.61 5.44
CA ALA A 596 -40.24 -31.63 6.47
C ALA A 596 -38.75 -31.27 6.45
N GLY A 597 -38.42 -29.99 6.31
CA GLY A 597 -37.04 -29.50 6.32
C GLY A 597 -36.25 -29.74 5.03
N ASP A 598 -36.91 -30.09 3.93
CA ASP A 598 -36.29 -30.11 2.61
C ASP A 598 -35.65 -28.74 2.30
N ALA A 599 -34.35 -28.76 2.00
CA ALA A 599 -33.61 -27.57 1.60
C ALA A 599 -33.60 -27.43 0.07
N PHE A 600 -33.87 -26.24 -0.46
CA PHE A 600 -33.91 -25.96 -1.90
C PHE A 600 -33.62 -24.49 -2.24
N LYS A 601 -33.52 -24.21 -3.54
CA LYS A 601 -33.46 -22.86 -4.14
C LYS A 601 -34.37 -22.77 -5.37
N ILE A 602 -34.73 -21.55 -5.75
CA ILE A 602 -35.44 -21.26 -7.00
C ILE A 602 -34.46 -20.56 -7.94
N PHE A 603 -34.44 -20.93 -9.21
CA PHE A 603 -33.53 -20.41 -10.22
C PHE A 603 -34.30 -19.80 -11.39
N ALA A 604 -33.83 -18.65 -11.89
CA ALA A 604 -34.39 -18.03 -13.08
C ALA A 604 -33.95 -18.70 -14.38
N GLU A 605 -32.80 -19.38 -14.37
CA GLU A 605 -32.20 -19.97 -15.55
C GLU A 605 -31.80 -21.44 -15.26
N ALA A 606 -32.28 -22.37 -16.08
CA ALA A 606 -31.91 -23.78 -15.96
C ALA A 606 -30.40 -23.96 -16.18
N GLY A 607 -29.75 -24.77 -15.35
CA GLY A 607 -28.31 -25.02 -15.46
C GLY A 607 -27.40 -23.90 -14.93
N ASN A 608 -27.94 -22.77 -14.45
CA ASN A 608 -27.16 -21.62 -14.01
C ASN A 608 -27.28 -21.35 -12.50
N TRP A 609 -26.24 -21.68 -11.75
CA TRP A 609 -26.17 -21.48 -10.30
C TRP A 609 -26.16 -20.01 -9.87
N ASP A 610 -25.77 -19.09 -10.75
CA ASP A 610 -25.73 -17.65 -10.47
C ASP A 610 -27.12 -17.00 -10.60
N SER A 611 -28.13 -17.76 -11.04
CA SER A 611 -29.51 -17.29 -11.20
C SER A 611 -30.42 -17.62 -10.01
N GLY A 612 -29.83 -17.97 -8.86
CA GLY A 612 -30.53 -18.46 -7.69
C GLY A 612 -31.13 -17.35 -6.81
N PHE A 613 -32.33 -17.61 -6.29
CA PHE A 613 -32.98 -16.81 -5.26
C PHE A 613 -32.87 -17.47 -3.89
N LYS A 614 -32.71 -16.66 -2.85
CA LYS A 614 -32.74 -17.09 -1.45
C LYS A 614 -33.21 -15.98 -0.51
N PHE A 615 -33.67 -16.36 0.69
CA PHE A 615 -33.96 -15.41 1.76
C PHE A 615 -32.72 -15.21 2.62
N LYS A 616 -32.29 -13.95 2.75
CA LYS A 616 -31.16 -13.53 3.57
C LYS A 616 -31.44 -12.11 4.05
N TYR A 617 -31.06 -11.80 5.30
CA TYR A 617 -31.29 -10.49 5.90
C TYR A 617 -32.75 -10.01 5.83
N GLU A 618 -33.67 -10.93 6.14
CA GLU A 618 -35.13 -10.73 6.07
C GLU A 618 -35.69 -10.33 4.70
N MET A 619 -34.92 -10.50 3.62
CA MET A 619 -35.36 -10.16 2.26
C MET A 619 -35.00 -11.23 1.22
N LEU A 620 -35.70 -11.20 0.09
CA LEU A 620 -35.39 -12.02 -1.06
C LEU A 620 -34.19 -11.43 -1.83
N ASN A 621 -33.15 -12.24 -2.00
CA ASN A 621 -31.90 -11.89 -2.69
C ASN A 621 -31.70 -12.75 -3.93
N PHE A 622 -30.97 -12.23 -4.90
CA PHE A 622 -30.56 -12.89 -6.14
C PHE A 622 -29.04 -13.06 -6.15
N GLU A 623 -28.57 -14.13 -5.53
CA GLU A 623 -27.15 -14.45 -5.43
C GLU A 623 -26.95 -15.97 -5.35
N GLY A 624 -25.82 -16.45 -5.90
CA GLY A 624 -25.41 -17.84 -5.76
C GLY A 624 -25.09 -18.23 -4.30
N GLY A 625 -24.82 -19.52 -4.09
CA GLY A 625 -24.38 -20.04 -2.78
C GLY A 625 -25.44 -20.05 -1.67
N ASP A 626 -25.04 -20.34 -0.43
CA ASP A 626 -25.93 -20.51 0.73
C ASP A 626 -26.39 -19.19 1.38
N PRO A 627 -27.49 -19.16 2.17
CA PRO A 627 -28.30 -20.28 2.63
C PRO A 627 -29.32 -20.82 1.61
N ASN A 628 -29.77 -22.05 1.84
CA ASN A 628 -30.92 -22.62 1.14
C ASN A 628 -32.23 -22.18 1.80
N MET A 629 -33.31 -22.13 1.01
CA MET A 629 -34.67 -22.03 1.53
C MET A 629 -35.09 -23.39 2.08
N SER A 630 -35.96 -23.41 3.08
CA SER A 630 -36.44 -24.63 3.73
C SER A 630 -37.95 -24.75 3.63
N THR A 631 -38.45 -25.97 3.49
CA THR A 631 -39.89 -26.25 3.50
C THR A 631 -40.51 -26.11 4.90
N PRO A 632 -41.84 -25.89 4.99
CA PRO A 632 -42.56 -25.90 6.26
C PRO A 632 -42.52 -27.25 6.98
N ASP A 633 -42.92 -27.26 8.26
CA ASP A 633 -43.02 -28.49 9.05
C ASP A 633 -44.06 -29.47 8.47
N GLY A 634 -43.65 -30.73 8.35
CA GLY A 634 -44.50 -31.88 8.05
C GLY A 634 -44.55 -32.26 6.57
N ASP A 635 -44.39 -33.56 6.30
CA ASP A 635 -44.42 -34.10 4.94
C ASP A 635 -45.79 -33.93 4.28
N GLY A 636 -45.82 -33.75 2.96
CA GLY A 636 -47.06 -33.74 2.20
C GLY A 636 -46.92 -33.19 0.78
N ASN A 637 -48.05 -33.12 0.09
CA ASN A 637 -48.15 -32.48 -1.21
C ASN A 637 -48.44 -30.98 -1.01
N TYR A 638 -47.57 -30.12 -1.54
CA TYR A 638 -47.67 -28.68 -1.37
C TYR A 638 -47.78 -27.97 -2.72
N THR A 639 -48.54 -26.88 -2.73
CA THR A 639 -48.47 -25.85 -3.74
C THR A 639 -47.56 -24.72 -3.25
N ILE A 640 -46.42 -24.56 -3.93
CA ILE A 640 -45.44 -23.49 -3.73
C ILE A 640 -45.83 -22.31 -4.61
N ARG A 641 -45.82 -21.09 -4.06
CA ARG A 641 -46.00 -19.83 -4.80
C ARG A 641 -44.82 -18.92 -4.56
N PHE A 642 -44.21 -18.45 -5.65
CA PHE A 642 -43.07 -17.56 -5.61
C PHE A 642 -43.40 -16.28 -6.37
N SER A 643 -43.36 -15.13 -5.69
CA SER A 643 -43.66 -13.83 -6.27
C SER A 643 -42.49 -12.89 -6.08
N LEU A 644 -41.93 -12.38 -7.18
CA LEU A 644 -40.93 -11.30 -7.16
C LEU A 644 -41.57 -9.96 -6.86
N ALA A 645 -42.79 -9.72 -7.38
CA ALA A 645 -43.54 -8.49 -7.17
C ALA A 645 -43.84 -8.26 -5.69
N GLU A 646 -44.20 -9.31 -4.96
CA GLU A 646 -44.49 -9.25 -3.53
C GLU A 646 -43.30 -9.65 -2.65
N ARG A 647 -42.18 -10.10 -3.25
CA ARG A 647 -41.02 -10.70 -2.56
C ARG A 647 -41.38 -11.87 -1.62
N THR A 648 -42.36 -12.69 -1.99
CA THR A 648 -42.87 -13.78 -1.14
C THR A 648 -42.59 -15.17 -1.70
N LEU A 649 -42.45 -16.13 -0.77
CA LEU A 649 -42.50 -17.57 -1.03
C LEU A 649 -43.49 -18.19 -0.05
N THR A 650 -44.59 -18.75 -0.56
CA THR A 650 -45.64 -19.34 0.28
C THR A 650 -45.88 -20.80 -0.08
N PHE A 651 -46.33 -21.57 0.92
CA PHE A 651 -46.61 -22.99 0.80
C PHE A 651 -48.04 -23.26 1.27
N THR A 652 -48.85 -23.90 0.43
CA THR A 652 -50.20 -24.35 0.78
C THR A 652 -50.26 -25.86 0.69
N LYS A 653 -50.58 -26.54 1.80
CA LYS A 653 -50.75 -28.00 1.83
C LYS A 653 -52.06 -28.39 1.14
N ASN A 654 -52.00 -29.34 0.20
CA ASN A 654 -53.14 -29.81 -0.58
C ASN A 654 -53.96 -30.91 0.12
#